data_AF-A0A5J9UHZ6-F1
#
_entry.id   AF-A0A5J9UHZ6-F1
#
_cell.length_a   1.000
_cell.length_b   1.000
_cell.length_c   1.000
_cell.angle_alpha   90.00
_cell.angle_beta   90.00
_cell.angle_gamma   90.00
#
_symmetry.space_group_name_H-M   'P 1'
#
loop_
_entity.id
_entity.type
_entity.pdbx_description
1 polymer ?
#
loop_
_entity_poly.entity_id
_entity_poly.type
_entity_poly.pdbx_seq_one_letter_code
_entity_poly.pdbx_strand_id
1 'polypeptide(L)'
;MAEEENGKKLSGEETIAEFEQLTRDAAAVQRALLRRILSDNAAAEYLLELGLDGRTDPDSFRAVVPLATHENLEPYIARIAGGDASPVLTGKPVASISLSSGTTQGKRKYLPFNHDLFMMAMRVYQTSFAFRNSDLYITYNTCMQGVPRGGRQQIAAVHLRQQPVHDKRRADGHHGHHQPVPHRGIQAHDARHPVAVLQPRRGGLRPGLQRVADEVARKCAGLRDSSWYGLIAALWPNAKYVHSIVTGSMEHYVKKLRHYAGGLPLVAMDYGASEGMVAANTDPGLPPESATFTVHPGVAYFEFIPLNKVSSDYGTGAEAEPIGLTDVTVGQDYEVIMTTVAGLYRYRLGDVVKVTGFYNSTPKLKFVCRRNLMLSINIDKNSEQDLQLAVGRAAKILAAEKNLEVIDYTSHADVSSNPGHYIVFWELNGDDACDDDVLQRCCDELDRGFVDPGYVGSRKARAIGPLELQVLEKGTFRKVLRYYHSRGAPVNQFKLPRCVASSNSSVLQILSSNAVKVFFSTAMPEKAGKFNGEEVIAEFERLTRDAAAVQRETLRRILVENADVEYLQGLGLNGRTDPDSFRACVPLATHADLEPYIARIADGDTSAVLTSKPVTSISLSSGTTQGKRKYLLFNDELFKLTIHAYRTSFAYRNRAFPVDDGMALEFIYGSMPFTTKGGLTATTGTTNLYRHQDYEPRTRDIKPRCCSPDEVIFAGDFGEALYCHLLCGLLSAGEVRTVFAMFAHNLVLAFQTLERVWEELCDDIRRGAPSPARVTALAARNAVSALMPAPNAALADEVARKCAGLVGRSWRGVIPALWPNARYVHSIMTGSMEHYVRRIRHYAGGLPLVAMDYGASEGMVAPNVEPTVPPEHATFTVLPDVAYFEFVPLKMASDGGGGDGCYDEAEPVGLTDVTVGEHYEVVMTTFAGLYRYRLGDVVKVAGFYNATPKLKFVSRGKNLTLSINVDMNTERDVQLAVDGAAAKVLAAEKLEVVDYTSHADVSSNPGHYVVFWELSAEAYDDDDDVLQRCCDELDRGFMEAGYVSSRRTRGIGPLELRVLRRGAFQEVMRHYISLGAPVNQFKLPRCVARNNSGVLQILSGNTVKVFFSAAYD
;
A
#
# COMPACT_ATOMS: atom_id res chain seq x y z
N MET A 1 19.02 -36.23 43.31
CA MET A 1 19.44 -37.27 42.35
C MET A 1 20.68 -36.83 41.57
N ALA A 2 21.73 -36.39 42.27
CA ALA A 2 22.95 -35.87 41.66
C ALA A 2 24.11 -36.77 42.09
N GLU A 3 24.17 -38.00 41.56
CA GLU A 3 25.29 -38.93 41.73
C GLU A 3 25.13 -40.16 40.81
N GLU A 4 24.87 -39.98 39.50
CA GLU A 4 24.92 -41.10 38.54
C GLU A 4 24.95 -40.64 37.05
N GLU A 5 25.88 -39.78 36.63
CA GLU A 5 26.12 -39.49 35.20
C GLU A 5 27.54 -39.91 34.77
N ASN A 6 27.92 -41.14 35.11
CA ASN A 6 28.95 -41.86 34.37
C ASN A 6 28.23 -42.67 33.29
N GLY A 7 28.50 -42.38 32.01
CA GLY A 7 27.77 -42.86 30.83
C GLY A 7 27.48 -44.36 30.78
N LYS A 8 26.41 -44.79 31.46
CA LYS A 8 25.78 -46.09 31.31
C LYS A 8 25.11 -46.08 29.95
N LYS A 9 25.55 -46.96 29.06
CA LYS A 9 24.92 -47.14 27.74
C LYS A 9 23.59 -47.85 27.97
N LEU A 10 22.51 -47.08 28.15
CA LEU A 10 21.17 -47.62 28.30
C LEU A 10 20.84 -48.49 27.07
N SER A 11 20.20 -49.62 27.31
CA SER A 11 19.58 -50.43 26.27
C SER A 11 18.42 -49.65 25.63
N GLY A 12 17.97 -50.10 24.44
CA GLY A 12 16.84 -49.45 23.76
C GLY A 12 15.56 -49.48 24.61
N GLU A 13 15.32 -50.57 25.34
CA GLU A 13 14.16 -50.72 26.22
C GLU A 13 14.23 -49.78 27.43
N GLU A 14 15.40 -49.64 28.06
CA GLU A 14 15.60 -48.70 29.18
C GLU A 14 15.42 -47.25 28.73
N THR A 15 15.88 -46.90 27.52
CA THR A 15 15.73 -45.56 26.94
C THR A 15 14.24 -45.23 26.70
N ILE A 16 13.48 -46.19 26.16
CA ILE A 16 12.03 -46.03 25.97
C ILE A 16 11.34 -45.90 27.34
N ALA A 17 11.70 -46.73 28.32
CA ALA A 17 11.11 -46.67 29.66
C ALA A 17 11.38 -45.34 30.37
N GLU A 18 12.59 -44.78 30.23
CA GLU A 18 12.91 -43.43 30.74
C GLU A 18 12.04 -42.38 30.04
N PHE A 19 11.93 -42.43 28.71
CA PHE A 19 11.10 -41.50 27.94
C PHE A 19 9.62 -41.61 28.32
N GLU A 20 9.09 -42.82 28.50
CA GLU A 20 7.75 -43.07 29.02
C GLU A 20 7.54 -42.41 30.39
N GLN A 21 8.49 -42.55 31.30
CA GLN A 21 8.41 -41.92 32.62
C GLN A 21 8.39 -40.40 32.52
N LEU A 22 9.25 -39.81 31.68
CA LEU A 22 9.34 -38.36 31.48
C LEU A 22 8.07 -37.78 30.84
N THR A 23 7.38 -38.55 30.00
CA THR A 23 6.20 -38.07 29.26
C THR A 23 4.87 -38.30 29.99
N ARG A 24 4.84 -39.08 31.07
CA ARG A 24 3.61 -39.27 31.90
C ARG A 24 3.15 -37.99 32.60
N ASP A 25 4.08 -37.20 33.13
CA ASP A 25 3.81 -35.88 33.72
C ASP A 25 4.86 -34.86 33.22
N ALA A 26 4.71 -34.48 31.96
CA ALA A 26 5.61 -33.57 31.28
C ALA A 26 5.64 -32.19 31.95
N ALA A 27 4.52 -31.75 32.55
CA ALA A 27 4.44 -30.48 33.27
C ALA A 27 5.32 -30.46 34.52
N ALA A 28 5.31 -31.55 35.32
CA ALA A 28 6.20 -31.68 36.47
C ALA A 28 7.68 -31.73 36.05
N VAL A 29 7.99 -32.46 34.97
CA VAL A 29 9.35 -32.53 34.41
C VAL A 29 9.83 -31.15 33.97
N GLN A 30 9.00 -30.38 33.28
CA GLN A 30 9.31 -29.01 32.83
C GLN A 30 9.57 -28.06 34.00
N ARG A 31 8.74 -28.09 35.05
CA ARG A 31 8.97 -27.29 36.27
C ARG A 31 10.28 -27.65 36.96
N ALA A 32 10.58 -28.95 37.09
CA ALA A 32 11.81 -29.41 37.69
C ALA A 32 13.05 -29.02 36.86
N LEU A 33 12.96 -29.12 35.52
CA LEU A 33 14.02 -28.74 34.61
C LEU A 33 14.29 -27.23 34.64
N LEU A 34 13.24 -26.39 34.60
CA LEU A 34 13.40 -24.95 34.71
C LEU A 34 14.07 -24.57 36.04
N ARG A 35 13.61 -25.16 37.15
CA ARG A 35 14.24 -24.95 38.46
C ARG A 35 15.72 -25.29 38.47
N ARG A 36 16.11 -26.41 37.83
CA ARG A 36 17.52 -26.78 37.66
C ARG A 36 18.29 -25.76 36.82
N ILE A 37 17.76 -25.36 35.67
CA ILE A 37 18.42 -24.37 34.79
C ILE A 37 18.66 -23.06 35.54
N LEU A 38 17.65 -22.55 36.24
CA LEU A 38 17.74 -21.29 36.97
C LEU A 38 18.66 -21.38 38.18
N SER A 39 18.68 -22.52 38.89
CA SER A 39 19.61 -22.75 40.00
C SER A 39 21.05 -22.86 39.53
N ASP A 40 21.31 -23.63 38.47
CA ASP A 40 22.65 -23.83 37.91
C ASP A 40 23.22 -22.51 37.34
N ASN A 41 22.35 -21.62 36.88
CA ASN A 41 22.71 -20.34 36.29
C ASN A 41 22.42 -19.14 37.22
N ALA A 42 22.18 -19.34 38.52
CA ALA A 42 21.78 -18.27 39.43
C ALA A 42 22.80 -17.12 39.53
N ALA A 43 24.09 -17.41 39.28
CA ALA A 43 25.17 -16.42 39.25
C ALA A 43 25.38 -15.79 37.86
N ALA A 44 24.54 -16.11 36.87
CA ALA A 44 24.66 -15.56 35.53
C ALA A 44 24.30 -14.06 35.52
N GLU A 45 25.21 -13.22 35.01
CA GLU A 45 25.06 -11.77 34.90
C GLU A 45 23.69 -11.39 34.31
N TYR A 46 23.29 -12.02 33.20
CA TYR A 46 22.00 -11.75 32.54
C TYR A 46 20.78 -11.97 33.45
N LEU A 47 20.78 -13.02 34.27
CA LEU A 47 19.66 -13.29 35.18
C LEU A 47 19.66 -12.34 36.40
N LEU A 48 20.85 -11.90 36.84
CA LEU A 48 21.00 -10.92 37.92
C LEU A 48 20.54 -9.53 37.47
N GLU A 49 20.88 -9.11 36.25
CA GLU A 49 20.45 -7.83 35.67
C GLU A 49 18.92 -7.74 35.54
N LEU A 50 18.26 -8.86 35.23
CA LEU A 50 16.81 -8.96 35.17
C LEU A 50 16.15 -9.10 36.56
N GLY A 51 16.94 -9.12 37.63
CA GLY A 51 16.45 -9.22 39.00
C GLY A 51 15.78 -10.55 39.32
N LEU A 52 16.20 -11.67 38.71
CA LEU A 52 15.62 -12.98 39.05
C LEU A 52 16.10 -13.48 40.42
N ASP A 53 17.18 -12.91 41.00
CA ASP A 53 17.66 -13.07 42.38
C ASP A 53 17.63 -14.51 42.95
N GLY A 54 17.92 -15.52 42.11
CA GLY A 54 17.90 -16.93 42.51
C GLY A 54 16.51 -17.55 42.66
N ARG A 55 15.43 -16.84 42.29
CA ARG A 55 14.09 -17.41 42.14
C ARG A 55 14.07 -18.45 41.03
N THR A 56 13.34 -19.53 41.25
CA THR A 56 13.35 -20.71 40.36
C THR A 56 11.96 -21.18 39.95
N ASP A 57 10.90 -20.44 40.31
CA ASP A 57 9.54 -20.73 39.92
C ASP A 57 9.20 -20.16 38.52
N PRO A 58 8.34 -20.84 37.73
CA PRO A 58 7.99 -20.39 36.38
C PRO A 58 7.32 -19.01 36.31
N ASP A 59 6.51 -18.65 37.32
CA ASP A 59 5.75 -17.40 37.29
C ASP A 59 6.68 -16.20 37.47
N SER A 60 7.58 -16.24 38.45
CA SER A 60 8.63 -15.24 38.62
C SER A 60 9.55 -15.17 37.40
N PHE A 61 9.90 -16.32 36.82
CA PHE A 61 10.71 -16.38 35.59
C PHE A 61 10.02 -15.67 34.42
N ARG A 62 8.74 -15.94 34.17
CA ARG A 62 7.97 -15.28 33.10
C ARG A 62 7.76 -13.79 33.33
N ALA A 63 7.63 -13.38 34.59
CA ALA A 63 7.38 -11.99 34.95
C ALA A 63 8.59 -11.08 34.70
N VAL A 64 9.81 -11.58 34.88
CA VAL A 64 11.02 -10.74 34.80
C VAL A 64 11.89 -11.03 33.58
N VAL A 65 11.85 -12.25 33.03
CA VAL A 65 12.64 -12.61 31.85
C VAL A 65 11.81 -12.39 30.59
N PRO A 66 12.19 -11.43 29.71
CA PRO A 66 11.45 -11.16 28.49
C PRO A 66 11.67 -12.27 27.45
N LEU A 67 10.77 -12.33 26.46
CA LEU A 67 11.03 -13.08 25.23
C LEU A 67 12.26 -12.49 24.52
N ALA A 68 13.20 -13.33 24.12
CA ALA A 68 14.46 -12.90 23.54
C ALA A 68 14.67 -13.43 22.11
N THR A 69 15.25 -12.60 21.24
CA THR A 69 15.80 -13.01 19.95
C THR A 69 17.33 -13.15 20.04
N HIS A 70 17.97 -13.55 18.93
CA HIS A 70 19.43 -13.63 18.88
C HIS A 70 20.08 -12.27 19.09
N GLU A 71 19.51 -11.21 18.51
CA GLU A 71 19.99 -9.84 18.61
C GLU A 71 19.96 -9.32 20.05
N ASN A 72 18.97 -9.75 20.85
CA ASN A 72 18.91 -9.37 22.28
C ASN A 72 20.05 -10.00 23.09
N LEU A 73 20.44 -11.23 22.76
CA LEU A 73 21.50 -11.96 23.47
C LEU A 73 22.88 -11.78 22.84
N GLU A 74 22.98 -11.23 21.62
CA GLU A 74 24.21 -11.07 20.85
C GLU A 74 25.33 -10.35 21.64
N PRO A 75 25.07 -9.27 22.40
CA PRO A 75 26.12 -8.61 23.18
C PRO A 75 26.78 -9.54 24.21
N TYR A 76 25.99 -10.36 24.91
CA TYR A 76 26.47 -11.33 25.90
C TYR A 76 27.19 -12.50 25.22
N ILE A 77 26.63 -13.01 24.12
CA ILE A 77 27.24 -14.09 23.34
C ILE A 77 28.58 -13.65 22.74
N ALA A 78 28.68 -12.41 22.27
CA ALA A 78 29.91 -11.85 21.71
C ALA A 78 31.02 -11.74 22.78
N ARG A 79 30.68 -11.39 24.03
CA ARG A 79 31.62 -11.42 25.15
C ARG A 79 32.16 -12.82 25.43
N ILE A 80 31.27 -13.82 25.51
CA ILE A 80 31.65 -15.22 25.69
C ILE A 80 32.55 -15.67 24.51
N ALA A 81 32.18 -15.34 23.27
CA ALA A 81 32.97 -15.66 22.08
C ALA A 81 34.33 -14.94 22.04
N GLY A 82 34.44 -13.77 22.67
CA GLY A 82 35.67 -13.00 22.87
C GLY A 82 36.58 -13.57 23.97
N GLY A 83 36.17 -14.63 24.67
CA GLY A 83 36.95 -15.31 25.70
C GLY A 83 36.62 -14.91 27.14
N ASP A 84 35.52 -14.20 27.38
CA ASP A 84 35.04 -13.92 28.74
C ASP A 84 34.59 -15.22 29.42
N ALA A 85 35.33 -15.65 30.44
CA ALA A 85 35.06 -16.86 31.21
C ALA A 85 34.14 -16.63 32.42
N SER A 86 33.69 -15.39 32.63
CA SER A 86 32.73 -15.05 33.69
C SER A 86 31.37 -15.73 33.42
N PRO A 87 30.53 -15.94 34.45
CA PRO A 87 29.19 -16.48 34.25
C PRO A 87 28.29 -15.43 33.61
N VAL A 88 28.39 -15.24 32.29
CA VAL A 88 27.63 -14.19 31.57
C VAL A 88 26.18 -14.64 31.34
N LEU A 89 25.98 -15.72 30.57
CA LEU A 89 24.65 -16.30 30.29
C LEU A 89 24.40 -17.60 31.06
N THR A 90 25.44 -18.29 31.49
CA THR A 90 25.35 -19.56 32.21
C THR A 90 26.40 -19.62 33.30
N GLY A 91 26.07 -20.24 34.43
CA GLY A 91 27.01 -20.51 35.52
C GLY A 91 27.99 -21.64 35.21
N LYS A 92 27.78 -22.39 34.12
CA LYS A 92 28.63 -23.50 33.69
C LYS A 92 29.57 -23.10 32.56
N PRO A 93 30.79 -23.66 32.50
CA PRO A 93 31.74 -23.34 31.44
C PRO A 93 31.17 -23.60 30.04
N VAL A 94 31.24 -22.58 29.18
CA VAL A 94 30.94 -22.72 27.76
C VAL A 94 32.15 -23.35 27.07
N ALA A 95 31.97 -24.55 26.53
CA ALA A 95 33.05 -25.35 25.96
C ALA A 95 33.40 -24.92 24.52
N SER A 96 32.42 -24.44 23.76
CA SER A 96 32.60 -23.96 22.41
C SER A 96 31.46 -23.03 21.98
N ILE A 97 31.65 -22.35 20.85
CA ILE A 97 30.60 -21.59 20.19
C ILE A 97 30.14 -22.35 18.95
N SER A 98 28.87 -22.73 18.93
CA SER A 98 28.23 -23.31 17.76
C SER A 98 27.85 -22.22 16.77
N LEU A 99 28.04 -22.52 15.47
CA LEU A 99 27.69 -21.62 14.38
C LEU A 99 26.45 -22.15 13.67
N SER A 100 25.45 -21.27 13.48
CA SER A 100 24.34 -21.54 12.56
C SER A 100 24.78 -21.43 11.10
N SER A 101 24.00 -21.98 10.16
CA SER A 101 24.33 -21.97 8.72
C SER A 101 24.40 -20.57 8.12
N GLY A 102 23.64 -19.61 8.66
CA GLY A 102 23.58 -18.21 8.20
C GLY A 102 23.06 -18.01 6.77
N THR A 103 22.46 -19.05 6.17
CA THR A 103 22.02 -19.05 4.77
C THR A 103 20.80 -18.15 4.53
N THR A 104 19.98 -17.93 5.56
CA THR A 104 18.70 -17.22 5.46
C THR A 104 18.80 -15.69 5.59
N GLN A 105 19.60 -15.18 6.52
CA GLN A 105 19.77 -13.74 6.78
C GLN A 105 21.17 -13.21 6.40
N GLY A 106 22.02 -14.06 5.82
CA GLY A 106 23.39 -13.71 5.42
C GLY A 106 24.41 -13.59 6.56
N LYS A 107 23.97 -13.59 7.83
CA LYS A 107 24.81 -13.61 9.03
C LYS A 107 24.66 -14.91 9.80
N ARG A 108 25.77 -15.44 10.34
CA ARG A 108 25.75 -16.62 11.22
C ARG A 108 25.53 -16.18 12.65
N LYS A 109 24.55 -16.80 13.30
CA LYS A 109 24.39 -16.77 14.75
C LYS A 109 25.51 -17.58 15.43
N TYR A 110 26.10 -16.97 16.45
CA TYR A 110 26.96 -17.61 17.43
C TYR A 110 26.09 -18.09 18.60
N LEU A 111 26.28 -19.33 19.05
CA LEU A 111 25.46 -19.95 20.09
C LEU A 111 26.36 -20.62 21.15
N PRO A 112 26.25 -20.25 22.44
CA PRO A 112 27.00 -20.91 23.50
C PRO A 112 26.69 -22.41 23.57
N PHE A 113 27.73 -23.23 23.67
CA PHE A 113 27.60 -24.68 23.74
C PHE A 113 28.42 -25.23 24.90
N ASN A 114 27.77 -25.98 25.80
CA ASN A 114 28.40 -26.63 26.94
C ASN A 114 28.10 -28.15 26.95
N HIS A 115 28.78 -28.88 27.84
CA HIS A 115 28.64 -30.34 27.93
C HIS A 115 27.21 -30.77 28.26
N ASP A 116 26.51 -30.04 29.13
CA ASP A 116 25.13 -30.36 29.49
C ASP A 116 24.19 -30.25 28.28
N LEU A 117 24.34 -29.19 27.46
CA LEU A 117 23.54 -29.04 26.24
C LEU A 117 23.80 -30.18 25.25
N PHE A 118 25.05 -30.64 25.14
CA PHE A 118 25.39 -31.85 24.37
C PHE A 118 24.66 -33.09 24.90
N MET A 119 24.68 -33.31 26.21
CA MET A 119 24.01 -34.46 26.84
C MET A 119 22.48 -34.40 26.62
N MET A 120 21.88 -33.21 26.72
CA MET A 120 20.45 -33.03 26.40
C MET A 120 20.13 -33.37 24.94
N ALA A 121 20.97 -32.94 23.99
CA ALA A 121 20.81 -33.31 22.58
C ALA A 121 20.93 -34.82 22.35
N MET A 122 21.89 -35.48 23.02
CA MET A 122 22.08 -36.93 22.93
C MET A 122 20.87 -37.73 23.41
N ARG A 123 20.13 -37.25 24.41
CA ARG A 123 18.90 -37.91 24.90
C ARG A 123 17.83 -37.99 23.80
N VAL A 124 17.66 -36.93 23.00
CA VAL A 124 16.72 -36.96 21.85
C VAL A 124 17.16 -37.98 20.81
N TYR A 125 18.44 -37.97 20.44
CA TYR A 125 18.98 -38.93 19.46
C TYR A 125 18.84 -40.39 19.93
N GLN A 126 19.14 -40.66 21.20
CA GLN A 126 19.00 -41.98 21.81
C GLN A 126 17.53 -42.42 21.82
N THR A 127 16.61 -41.53 22.16
CA THR A 127 15.16 -41.79 22.14
C THR A 127 14.69 -42.18 20.74
N SER A 128 14.97 -41.35 19.73
CA SER A 128 14.61 -41.66 18.33
C SER A 128 15.24 -42.97 17.85
N PHE A 129 16.49 -43.24 18.23
CA PHE A 129 17.20 -44.47 17.90
C PHE A 129 16.56 -45.71 18.54
N ALA A 130 16.08 -45.59 19.78
CA ALA A 130 15.43 -46.67 20.51
C ALA A 130 14.08 -47.05 19.89
N PHE A 131 13.18 -46.09 19.66
CA PHE A 131 11.88 -46.31 18.99
C PHE A 131 12.05 -46.85 17.57
N ARG A 132 13.06 -46.37 16.84
CA ARG A 132 13.38 -46.93 15.52
C ARG A 132 13.73 -48.41 15.60
N ASN A 133 14.58 -48.80 16.55
CA ASN A 133 14.99 -50.20 16.65
C ASN A 133 13.86 -51.13 17.10
N SER A 134 12.93 -50.68 17.94
CA SER A 134 11.76 -51.48 18.30
C SER A 134 10.82 -51.69 17.10
N ASP A 135 10.53 -50.64 16.34
CA ASP A 135 9.56 -50.70 15.24
C ASP A 135 10.09 -51.36 13.97
N LEU A 136 11.35 -51.10 13.60
CA LEU A 136 11.97 -51.80 12.46
C LEU A 136 12.21 -53.28 12.78
N TYR A 137 12.41 -53.65 14.06
CA TYR A 137 12.45 -55.05 14.48
C TYR A 137 11.10 -55.75 14.26
N ILE A 138 9.98 -55.08 14.55
CA ILE A 138 8.62 -55.60 14.33
C ILE A 138 8.28 -55.63 12.83
N THR A 139 8.54 -54.54 12.10
CA THR A 139 8.19 -54.40 10.67
C THR A 139 9.02 -55.34 9.78
N TYR A 140 10.32 -55.49 10.06
CA TYR A 140 11.18 -56.45 9.35
C TYR A 140 10.74 -57.91 9.57
N ASN A 141 10.37 -58.28 10.79
CA ASN A 141 9.87 -59.63 11.09
C ASN A 141 8.49 -59.92 10.45
N THR A 142 7.66 -58.88 10.30
CA THR A 142 6.32 -59.01 9.70
C THR A 142 6.42 -59.12 8.16
N CYS A 143 7.25 -58.29 7.51
CA CYS A 143 7.48 -58.37 6.06
C CYS A 143 8.25 -59.65 5.62
N MET A 144 9.07 -60.24 6.49
CA MET A 144 9.84 -61.46 6.17
C MET A 144 9.05 -62.77 6.38
N GLN A 145 7.75 -62.71 6.75
CA GLN A 145 6.91 -63.91 6.83
C GLN A 145 6.57 -64.52 5.45
N GLY A 146 6.85 -63.82 4.34
CA GLY A 146 6.68 -64.31 2.97
C GLY A 146 7.88 -65.02 2.33
N VAL A 147 8.99 -65.24 3.05
CA VAL A 147 10.24 -65.82 2.46
C VAL A 147 10.41 -67.31 2.88
N PRO A 148 10.71 -68.24 1.95
CA PRO A 148 10.85 -69.67 2.24
C PRO A 148 11.93 -70.01 3.29
N ARG A 149 11.69 -71.09 4.05
CA ARG A 149 12.42 -71.51 5.27
C ARG A 149 13.95 -71.61 5.17
N GLY A 150 14.55 -71.69 3.96
CA GLY A 150 16.00 -71.82 3.78
C GLY A 150 16.82 -70.59 4.20
N GLY A 151 16.24 -69.38 4.18
CA GLY A 151 16.93 -68.14 4.58
C GLY A 151 16.90 -67.83 6.09
N ARG A 152 16.09 -68.54 6.87
CA ARG A 152 15.91 -68.25 8.31
C ARG A 152 17.05 -68.77 9.19
N GLN A 153 17.79 -69.79 8.75
CA GLN A 153 18.86 -70.40 9.55
C GLN A 153 20.22 -69.68 9.49
N GLN A 154 20.49 -68.88 8.44
CA GLN A 154 21.76 -68.13 8.34
C GLN A 154 21.77 -66.81 9.12
N ILE A 155 20.60 -66.26 9.47
CA ILE A 155 20.50 -64.95 10.13
C ILE A 155 20.46 -65.06 11.66
N ALA A 156 19.97 -66.18 12.21
CA ALA A 156 20.03 -66.43 13.65
C ALA A 156 21.48 -66.59 14.19
N ALA A 157 22.43 -66.96 13.32
CA ALA A 157 23.83 -67.15 13.70
C ALA A 157 24.63 -65.85 13.86
N VAL A 158 24.17 -64.72 13.30
CA VAL A 158 24.90 -63.44 13.37
C VAL A 158 24.62 -62.68 14.67
N HIS A 159 23.50 -62.94 15.36
CA HIS A 159 23.16 -62.30 16.63
C HIS A 159 23.69 -63.03 17.88
N LEU A 160 24.22 -64.26 17.75
CA LEU A 160 24.76 -65.05 18.88
C LEU A 160 26.30 -64.97 19.03
N ARG A 161 27.00 -64.13 18.26
CA ARG A 161 28.44 -63.87 18.44
C ARG A 161 28.73 -62.41 18.79
N GLN A 162 28.33 -62.02 19.99
CA GLN A 162 29.05 -60.98 20.74
C GLN A 162 29.37 -61.53 22.13
N GLN A 163 30.35 -62.43 22.19
CA GLN A 163 31.14 -62.64 23.41
C GLN A 163 32.38 -61.71 23.38
N PRO A 164 32.89 -61.32 24.55
CA PRO A 164 33.83 -60.21 24.68
C PRO A 164 35.25 -60.66 24.31
N VAL A 165 35.92 -59.86 23.46
CA VAL A 165 37.36 -60.03 23.22
C VAL A 165 38.12 -59.33 24.36
N HIS A 166 38.51 -60.12 25.36
CA HIS A 166 39.66 -59.81 26.20
C HIS A 166 40.89 -60.51 25.61
N ASP A 167 41.98 -59.76 25.36
CA ASP A 167 43.36 -60.20 25.63
C ASP A 167 44.32 -59.00 25.56
N LYS A 168 44.84 -58.51 26.70
CA LYS A 168 46.19 -58.75 27.28
C LYS A 168 47.38 -58.17 26.50
N ARG A 169 48.09 -57.26 27.17
CA ARG A 169 49.55 -57.24 27.49
C ARG A 169 49.87 -55.88 28.13
N ARG A 170 50.10 -55.82 29.44
CA ARG A 170 51.37 -56.00 30.21
C ARG A 170 52.09 -54.66 30.45
N ALA A 171 52.41 -54.47 31.73
CA ALA A 171 53.19 -53.40 32.32
C ALA A 171 54.69 -53.48 31.97
N ASP A 172 55.44 -52.51 32.50
CA ASP A 172 56.91 -52.27 32.49
C ASP A 172 57.32 -51.19 31.46
N GLY A 173 57.97 -50.06 31.77
CA GLY A 173 58.53 -49.47 32.99
C GLY A 173 59.39 -48.24 32.62
N HIS A 174 59.62 -47.34 33.58
CA HIS A 174 60.65 -46.26 33.64
C HIS A 174 60.53 -45.04 32.71
N HIS A 175 60.17 -43.87 33.26
CA HIS A 175 61.05 -42.81 33.83
C HIS A 175 61.84 -42.01 32.78
N GLY A 176 61.48 -40.73 32.62
CA GLY A 176 62.27 -39.75 31.87
C GLY A 176 61.56 -38.41 31.70
N HIS A 177 62.01 -37.42 32.48
CA HIS A 177 61.66 -36.00 32.49
C HIS A 177 61.25 -35.35 31.16
N HIS A 178 60.24 -34.46 31.22
CA HIS A 178 60.29 -33.19 30.48
C HIS A 178 59.65 -32.05 31.28
N GLN A 179 60.52 -31.15 31.76
CA GLN A 179 60.21 -29.77 32.12
C GLN A 179 60.11 -28.90 30.84
N PRO A 180 59.52 -27.69 30.94
CA PRO A 180 58.92 -26.95 29.83
C PRO A 180 59.88 -25.92 29.18
N VAL A 181 59.65 -25.58 27.90
CA VAL A 181 60.19 -24.35 27.28
C VAL A 181 59.14 -23.75 26.33
N PRO A 182 58.98 -22.40 26.28
CA PRO A 182 57.73 -21.74 25.92
C PRO A 182 57.64 -21.21 24.49
N HIS A 183 56.44 -20.72 24.17
CA HIS A 183 56.02 -19.94 23.01
C HIS A 183 57.11 -19.13 22.28
N ARG A 184 57.19 -19.34 20.96
CA ARG A 184 57.42 -18.26 20.00
C ARG A 184 56.29 -18.28 18.97
N GLY A 185 55.70 -17.11 18.78
CA GLY A 185 54.55 -16.89 17.91
C GLY A 185 54.82 -17.27 16.46
N ILE A 186 53.77 -17.70 15.78
CA ILE A 186 53.76 -17.85 14.33
C ILE A 186 52.72 -16.87 13.79
N GLN A 187 53.24 -15.86 13.12
CA GLN A 187 52.50 -14.96 12.25
C GLN A 187 51.84 -15.74 11.11
N ALA A 188 50.71 -15.21 10.64
CA ALA A 188 49.98 -15.69 9.49
C ALA A 188 50.89 -15.82 8.26
N HIS A 189 51.10 -17.04 7.77
CA HIS A 189 51.66 -17.31 6.46
C HIS A 189 50.57 -17.73 5.48
N ASP A 190 50.36 -16.84 4.51
CA ASP A 190 49.86 -17.00 3.15
C ASP A 190 49.48 -18.45 2.73
N ALA A 191 48.19 -18.65 2.48
CA ALA A 191 47.63 -19.88 1.94
C ALA A 191 47.96 -20.03 0.45
N ARG A 192 49.20 -20.43 0.14
CA ARG A 192 49.58 -20.97 -1.18
C ARG A 192 50.43 -22.22 -1.01
N HIS A 193 49.82 -23.30 -0.53
CA HIS A 193 50.32 -24.64 -0.79
C HIS A 193 49.28 -25.38 -1.65
N PRO A 194 49.63 -25.83 -2.87
CA PRO A 194 48.75 -26.69 -3.64
C PRO A 194 48.59 -27.99 -2.86
N VAL A 195 47.34 -28.40 -2.64
CA VAL A 195 47.03 -29.78 -2.26
C VAL A 195 47.72 -30.65 -3.30
N ALA A 196 48.73 -31.41 -2.88
CA ALA A 196 49.35 -32.41 -3.72
C ALA A 196 48.23 -33.34 -4.19
N VAL A 197 47.82 -33.17 -5.45
CA VAL A 197 47.04 -34.16 -6.18
C VAL A 197 47.87 -35.42 -6.06
N LEU A 198 47.39 -36.41 -5.31
CA LEU A 198 47.91 -37.76 -5.37
C LEU A 198 47.83 -38.15 -6.85
N GLN A 199 48.95 -38.06 -7.56
CA GLN A 199 49.05 -38.64 -8.89
C GLN A 199 48.68 -40.12 -8.74
N PRO A 200 47.79 -40.66 -9.59
CA PRO A 200 47.48 -42.08 -9.54
C PRO A 200 48.81 -42.82 -9.71
N ARG A 201 49.22 -43.56 -8.67
CA ARG A 201 50.35 -44.49 -8.78
C ARG A 201 50.05 -45.37 -9.99
N ARG A 202 51.00 -45.50 -10.93
CA ARG A 202 50.97 -46.40 -12.10
C ARG A 202 51.04 -47.88 -11.70
N GLY A 203 50.25 -48.29 -10.71
CA GLY A 203 50.00 -49.68 -10.35
C GLY A 203 48.49 -49.84 -10.27
N GLY A 204 47.94 -50.77 -11.05
CA GLY A 204 46.50 -51.05 -11.08
C GLY A 204 45.92 -51.24 -9.67
N LEU A 205 44.61 -51.04 -9.54
CA LEU A 205 43.88 -51.29 -8.31
C LEU A 205 44.22 -52.69 -7.79
N ARG A 206 44.39 -52.85 -6.47
CA ARG A 206 44.54 -54.18 -5.85
C ARG A 206 43.42 -55.08 -6.37
N PRO A 207 43.64 -56.37 -6.67
CA PRO A 207 42.64 -57.22 -7.36
C PRO A 207 41.24 -57.20 -6.73
N GLY A 208 41.15 -57.08 -5.40
CA GLY A 208 39.87 -56.91 -4.68
C GLY A 208 39.17 -55.57 -4.94
N LEU A 209 39.91 -54.47 -5.06
CA LEU A 209 39.36 -53.15 -5.41
C LEU A 209 38.95 -53.08 -6.89
N GLN A 210 39.68 -53.76 -7.78
CA GLN A 210 39.29 -53.86 -9.19
C GLN A 210 37.95 -54.59 -9.35
N ARG A 211 37.77 -55.72 -8.66
CA ARG A 211 36.48 -56.45 -8.65
C ARG A 211 35.33 -55.58 -8.13
N VAL A 212 35.55 -54.81 -7.08
CA VAL A 212 34.54 -53.87 -6.55
C VAL A 212 34.25 -52.76 -7.57
N ALA A 213 35.28 -52.20 -8.21
CA ALA A 213 35.10 -51.19 -9.26
C ALA A 213 34.30 -51.73 -10.46
N ASP A 214 34.60 -52.94 -10.91
CA ASP A 214 33.89 -53.62 -12.01
C ASP A 214 32.44 -53.92 -11.61
N GLU A 215 32.19 -54.36 -10.37
CA GLU A 215 30.84 -54.60 -9.85
C GLU A 215 30.03 -53.31 -9.75
N VAL A 216 30.62 -52.23 -9.24
CA VAL A 216 29.99 -50.90 -9.19
C VAL A 216 29.70 -50.40 -10.59
N ALA A 217 30.64 -50.51 -11.53
CA ALA A 217 30.45 -50.10 -12.92
C ALA A 217 29.29 -50.87 -13.58
N ARG A 218 29.23 -52.20 -13.38
CA ARG A 218 28.13 -53.05 -13.88
C ARG A 218 26.78 -52.66 -13.29
N LYS A 219 26.71 -52.44 -11.97
CA LYS A 219 25.47 -52.00 -11.29
C LYS A 219 25.03 -50.63 -11.78
N CYS A 220 25.94 -49.66 -11.86
CA CYS A 220 25.66 -48.33 -12.38
C CYS A 220 25.21 -48.37 -13.85
N ALA A 221 25.78 -49.24 -14.69
CA ALA A 221 25.35 -49.42 -16.07
C ALA A 221 23.89 -49.89 -16.15
N GLY A 222 23.50 -50.90 -15.37
CA GLY A 222 22.10 -51.37 -15.33
C GLY A 222 21.12 -50.37 -14.71
N LEU A 223 21.60 -49.48 -13.82
CA LEU A 223 20.78 -48.42 -13.24
C LEU A 223 20.52 -47.25 -14.20
N ARG A 224 21.36 -47.04 -15.22
CA ARG A 224 21.15 -45.98 -16.21
C ARG A 224 19.82 -46.14 -16.94
N ASP A 225 19.47 -47.37 -17.29
CA ASP A 225 18.22 -47.69 -18.02
C ASP A 225 16.96 -47.52 -17.15
N SER A 226 17.12 -47.52 -15.82
CA SER A 226 16.04 -47.29 -14.85
C SER A 226 16.07 -45.88 -14.24
N SER A 227 16.76 -44.94 -14.91
CA SER A 227 16.90 -43.55 -14.43
C SER A 227 17.46 -43.47 -13.00
N TRP A 228 18.33 -44.40 -12.61
CA TRP A 228 18.90 -44.51 -11.25
C TRP A 228 17.92 -44.87 -10.13
N TYR A 229 16.76 -45.44 -10.45
CA TYR A 229 15.81 -45.93 -9.46
C TYR A 229 16.44 -47.02 -8.57
N GLY A 230 16.29 -46.92 -7.25
CA GLY A 230 16.84 -47.89 -6.31
C GLY A 230 18.37 -47.93 -6.23
N LEU A 231 19.05 -46.85 -6.67
CA LEU A 231 20.50 -46.68 -6.60
C LEU A 231 21.10 -47.14 -5.26
N ILE A 232 20.49 -46.70 -4.15
CA ILE A 232 21.00 -46.98 -2.80
C ILE A 232 20.95 -48.49 -2.52
N ALA A 233 19.81 -49.12 -2.80
CA ALA A 233 19.63 -50.56 -2.59
C ALA A 233 20.55 -51.40 -3.49
N ALA A 234 20.84 -50.94 -4.71
CA ALA A 234 21.71 -51.65 -5.64
C ALA A 234 23.19 -51.59 -5.24
N LEU A 235 23.70 -50.39 -4.90
CA LEU A 235 25.11 -50.20 -4.52
C LEU A 235 25.40 -50.64 -3.09
N TRP A 236 24.47 -50.41 -2.16
CA TRP A 236 24.58 -50.78 -0.75
C TRP A 236 23.47 -51.75 -0.35
N PRO A 237 23.54 -53.03 -0.76
CA PRO A 237 22.47 -54.03 -0.55
C PRO A 237 22.19 -54.34 0.93
N ASN A 238 23.09 -53.96 1.83
CA ASN A 238 22.89 -54.09 3.28
C ASN A 238 22.17 -52.88 3.90
N ALA A 239 21.93 -51.81 3.15
CA ALA A 239 21.14 -50.67 3.61
C ALA A 239 19.72 -51.12 3.98
N LYS A 240 19.20 -50.65 5.11
CA LYS A 240 17.87 -51.03 5.63
C LYS A 240 16.86 -49.90 5.61
N TYR A 241 17.34 -48.66 5.63
CA TYR A 241 16.55 -47.44 5.57
C TYR A 241 17.50 -46.30 5.19
N VAL A 242 16.92 -45.17 4.80
CA VAL A 242 17.63 -43.92 4.59
C VAL A 242 17.10 -42.92 5.62
N HIS A 243 18.01 -42.35 6.42
CA HIS A 243 17.66 -41.30 7.38
C HIS A 243 18.23 -39.97 6.91
N SER A 244 17.39 -38.93 6.90
CA SER A 244 17.79 -37.55 6.67
C SER A 244 16.74 -36.60 7.26
N ILE A 245 17.10 -35.33 7.43
CA ILE A 245 16.11 -34.25 7.61
C ILE A 245 15.38 -34.08 6.27
N VAL A 246 14.08 -34.35 6.28
CA VAL A 246 13.21 -34.42 5.09
C VAL A 246 11.94 -33.59 5.24
N THR A 247 11.90 -32.72 6.25
CA THR A 247 10.79 -31.82 6.57
C THR A 247 11.16 -30.37 6.24
N GLY A 248 10.16 -29.48 6.20
CA GLY A 248 10.35 -28.06 5.89
C GLY A 248 10.99 -27.85 4.51
N SER A 249 12.00 -26.97 4.42
CA SER A 249 12.70 -26.65 3.16
C SER A 249 13.31 -27.85 2.43
N MET A 250 13.44 -29.00 3.09
CA MET A 250 14.00 -30.24 2.53
C MET A 250 12.95 -31.20 1.97
N GLU A 251 11.66 -30.96 2.21
CA GLU A 251 10.57 -31.82 1.78
C GLU A 251 10.52 -31.97 0.25
N HIS A 252 10.92 -30.93 -0.50
CA HIS A 252 10.99 -30.98 -1.96
C HIS A 252 11.90 -32.11 -2.49
N TYR A 253 12.94 -32.51 -1.75
CA TYR A 253 13.84 -33.60 -2.17
C TYR A 253 13.29 -35.00 -1.89
N VAL A 254 12.19 -35.13 -1.14
CA VAL A 254 11.64 -36.44 -0.73
C VAL A 254 11.35 -37.33 -1.93
N LYS A 255 10.73 -36.79 -2.99
CA LYS A 255 10.45 -37.56 -4.22
C LYS A 255 11.72 -38.18 -4.81
N LYS A 256 12.79 -37.39 -4.93
CA LYS A 256 14.07 -37.81 -5.50
C LYS A 256 14.83 -38.76 -4.58
N LEU A 257 14.78 -38.53 -3.27
CA LEU A 257 15.35 -39.44 -2.29
C LEU A 257 14.64 -40.79 -2.32
N ARG A 258 13.31 -40.80 -2.45
CA ARG A 258 12.47 -42.00 -2.58
C ARG A 258 12.80 -42.76 -3.87
N HIS A 259 13.05 -42.04 -4.97
CA HIS A 259 13.54 -42.63 -6.23
C HIS A 259 14.88 -43.34 -6.06
N TYR A 260 15.87 -42.70 -5.42
CA TYR A 260 17.18 -43.33 -5.17
C TYR A 260 17.14 -44.44 -4.11
N ALA A 261 16.28 -44.31 -3.10
CA ALA A 261 16.06 -45.32 -2.08
C ALA A 261 15.34 -46.56 -2.62
N GLY A 262 14.50 -46.39 -3.65
CA GLY A 262 13.64 -47.44 -4.19
C GLY A 262 12.64 -47.90 -3.13
N GLY A 263 12.73 -49.17 -2.74
CA GLY A 263 11.89 -49.75 -1.68
C GLY A 263 12.39 -49.54 -0.25
N LEU A 264 13.52 -48.86 -0.05
CA LEU A 264 14.04 -48.60 1.29
C LEU A 264 13.19 -47.54 2.02
N PRO A 265 12.78 -47.78 3.28
CA PRO A 265 12.08 -46.79 4.10
C PRO A 265 12.89 -45.50 4.24
N LEU A 266 12.21 -44.36 4.10
CA LEU A 266 12.75 -43.04 4.42
C LEU A 266 12.28 -42.68 5.83
N VAL A 267 13.22 -42.39 6.72
CA VAL A 267 12.95 -42.09 8.13
C VAL A 267 13.39 -40.65 8.41
N ALA A 268 12.57 -39.88 9.13
CA ALA A 268 12.95 -38.60 9.75
C ALA A 268 13.14 -38.85 11.24
N MET A 269 14.35 -38.74 11.81
CA MET A 269 14.57 -39.23 13.18
C MET A 269 14.19 -38.22 14.26
N ASP A 270 14.42 -36.94 14.04
CA ASP A 270 14.35 -35.94 15.10
C ASP A 270 14.03 -34.54 14.56
N TYR A 271 13.57 -33.70 15.47
CA TYR A 271 13.30 -32.29 15.24
C TYR A 271 14.15 -31.44 16.18
N GLY A 272 14.89 -30.49 15.61
CA GLY A 272 15.77 -29.58 16.32
C GLY A 272 16.30 -28.44 15.44
N ALA A 273 17.00 -27.50 16.07
CA ALA A 273 17.65 -26.36 15.44
C ALA A 273 19.08 -26.19 15.97
N SER A 274 19.79 -25.17 15.49
CA SER A 274 21.14 -24.85 16.00
C SER A 274 21.12 -24.47 17.48
N GLU A 275 20.00 -23.93 17.97
CA GLU A 275 19.76 -23.54 19.36
C GLU A 275 19.51 -24.74 20.29
N GLY A 276 19.15 -25.91 19.76
CA GLY A 276 18.99 -27.14 20.53
C GLY A 276 18.06 -28.17 19.88
N MET A 277 18.09 -29.41 20.39
CA MET A 277 17.16 -30.47 20.02
C MET A 277 15.83 -30.31 20.75
N VAL A 278 14.72 -30.64 20.08
CA VAL A 278 13.36 -30.42 20.61
C VAL A 278 12.59 -31.72 20.80
N ALA A 279 12.52 -32.54 19.76
CA ALA A 279 11.59 -33.67 19.73
C ALA A 279 12.15 -34.90 19.01
N ALA A 280 11.73 -36.08 19.46
CA ALA A 280 12.12 -37.39 18.93
C ALA A 280 11.00 -37.98 18.06
N ASN A 281 11.33 -38.72 17.01
CA ASN A 281 10.33 -39.48 16.26
C ASN A 281 10.02 -40.80 16.99
N THR A 282 8.82 -40.87 17.57
CA THR A 282 8.30 -42.07 18.25
C THR A 282 7.55 -43.01 17.31
N ASP A 283 7.29 -42.59 16.07
CA ASP A 283 6.54 -43.33 15.04
C ASP A 283 7.37 -43.42 13.73
N PRO A 284 8.58 -44.02 13.77
CA PRO A 284 9.54 -44.04 12.67
C PRO A 284 9.08 -44.82 11.43
N GLY A 285 7.99 -45.58 11.52
CA GLY A 285 7.33 -46.22 10.38
C GLY A 285 6.50 -45.28 9.51
N LEU A 286 6.17 -44.08 9.99
CA LEU A 286 5.42 -43.10 9.22
C LEU A 286 6.25 -42.56 8.05
N PRO A 287 5.64 -42.35 6.87
CA PRO A 287 6.34 -41.70 5.77
C PRO A 287 6.71 -40.25 6.15
N PRO A 288 7.77 -39.68 5.56
CA PRO A 288 8.23 -38.32 5.82
C PRO A 288 7.14 -37.24 5.88
N GLU A 289 6.14 -37.30 4.99
CA GLU A 289 5.05 -36.32 4.88
C GLU A 289 4.07 -36.35 6.07
N SER A 290 4.02 -37.51 6.75
CA SER A 290 3.18 -37.76 7.92
C SER A 290 4.00 -37.83 9.21
N ALA A 291 5.31 -37.57 9.14
CA ALA A 291 6.19 -37.65 10.31
C ALA A 291 5.77 -36.61 11.36
N THR A 292 5.65 -37.07 12.61
CA THR A 292 5.39 -36.24 13.79
C THR A 292 6.47 -36.49 14.82
N PHE A 293 6.86 -35.46 15.55
CA PHE A 293 7.94 -35.53 16.53
C PHE A 293 7.38 -35.26 17.92
N THR A 294 7.58 -36.20 18.83
CA THR A 294 7.15 -36.10 20.22
C THR A 294 8.16 -35.28 21.02
N VAL A 295 7.73 -34.17 21.62
CA VAL A 295 8.63 -33.28 22.38
C VAL A 295 9.23 -34.02 23.55
N HIS A 296 10.55 -33.93 23.71
CA HIS A 296 11.25 -34.52 24.84
C HIS A 296 11.25 -33.54 26.02
N PRO A 297 10.42 -33.72 27.07
CA PRO A 297 10.24 -32.70 28.11
C PRO A 297 11.50 -32.50 28.99
N GLY A 298 12.48 -33.39 28.90
CA GLY A 298 13.73 -33.31 29.67
C GLY A 298 14.89 -32.53 29.05
N VAL A 299 14.79 -31.97 27.83
CA VAL A 299 15.97 -31.42 27.12
C VAL A 299 16.08 -29.89 27.11
N ALA A 300 14.96 -29.20 27.18
CA ALA A 300 14.88 -27.75 27.35
C ALA A 300 13.53 -27.41 27.99
N TYR A 301 13.41 -26.23 28.59
CA TYR A 301 12.11 -25.72 29.00
C TYR A 301 11.43 -25.05 27.81
N PHE A 302 10.19 -25.44 27.51
CA PHE A 302 9.45 -25.05 26.32
C PHE A 302 8.23 -24.23 26.67
N GLU A 303 8.03 -23.14 25.94
CA GLU A 303 6.79 -22.38 25.90
C GLU A 303 6.33 -22.27 24.43
N PHE A 304 5.05 -22.00 24.22
CA PHE A 304 4.45 -21.96 22.89
C PHE A 304 3.57 -20.72 22.75
N ILE A 305 3.77 -19.94 21.69
CA ILE A 305 2.93 -18.77 21.41
C ILE A 305 1.84 -19.19 20.40
N PRO A 306 0.55 -19.15 20.74
CA PRO A 306 -0.52 -19.54 19.83
C PRO A 306 -0.63 -18.61 18.63
N LEU A 307 -0.69 -19.20 17.44
CA LEU A 307 -0.97 -18.53 16.19
C LEU A 307 -2.41 -18.89 15.78
N ASN A 308 -3.23 -17.91 15.40
CA ASN A 308 -4.66 -18.04 15.00
C ASN A 308 -5.74 -17.93 16.10
N LYS A 309 -5.54 -17.15 17.16
CA LYS A 309 -6.71 -16.48 17.77
C LYS A 309 -7.03 -15.25 16.92
N VAL A 310 -8.04 -15.37 16.04
CA VAL A 310 -8.90 -14.21 15.76
C VAL A 310 -9.65 -13.97 17.08
N SER A 311 -9.07 -13.19 17.98
CA SER A 311 -9.84 -12.70 19.12
C SER A 311 -10.87 -11.74 18.55
N SER A 312 -12.13 -12.11 18.70
CA SER A 312 -13.31 -11.31 18.48
C SER A 312 -13.44 -10.13 19.46
N ASP A 313 -12.33 -9.62 20.00
CA ASP A 313 -12.26 -8.47 20.89
C ASP A 313 -11.12 -7.58 20.40
N TYR A 314 -11.44 -6.40 19.89
CA TYR A 314 -10.49 -5.35 19.53
C TYR A 314 -9.93 -4.71 20.81
N GLY A 315 -9.05 -5.45 21.48
CA GLY A 315 -8.07 -4.91 22.42
C GLY A 315 -6.72 -4.80 21.73
N THR A 316 -5.93 -3.80 22.15
CA THR A 316 -4.49 -3.63 21.92
C THR A 316 -3.78 -4.89 21.41
N GLY A 317 -2.97 -4.78 20.34
CA GLY A 317 -2.13 -5.84 19.80
C GLY A 317 -1.10 -6.38 20.81
N ALA A 318 -1.57 -7.07 21.84
CA ALA A 318 -0.78 -7.89 22.71
C ALA A 318 -0.53 -9.20 21.97
N GLU A 319 0.75 -9.52 21.70
CA GLU A 319 1.12 -10.88 21.31
C GLU A 319 0.50 -11.85 22.35
N ALA A 320 -0.12 -12.93 21.89
CA ALA A 320 -0.73 -13.89 22.79
C ALA A 320 0.33 -14.42 23.77
N GLU A 321 -0.03 -14.50 25.06
CA GLU A 321 0.91 -14.92 26.08
C GLU A 321 1.42 -16.35 25.81
N PRO A 322 2.75 -16.60 25.95
CA PRO A 322 3.30 -17.94 25.82
C PRO A 322 2.70 -18.89 26.85
N ILE A 323 2.26 -20.06 26.39
CA ILE A 323 1.69 -21.12 27.23
C ILE A 323 2.70 -22.27 27.42
N GLY A 324 2.52 -23.08 28.47
CA GLY A 324 3.44 -24.18 28.77
C GLY A 324 3.32 -25.36 27.79
N LEU A 325 4.31 -26.27 27.83
CA LEU A 325 4.38 -27.47 26.98
C LEU A 325 3.08 -28.29 26.93
N THR A 326 2.36 -28.40 28.05
CA THR A 326 1.15 -29.23 28.17
C THR A 326 -0.15 -28.48 27.89
N ASP A 327 -0.10 -27.15 27.77
CA ASP A 327 -1.28 -26.29 27.67
C ASP A 327 -1.72 -26.07 26.20
N VAL A 328 -0.97 -26.65 25.25
CA VAL A 328 -1.20 -26.51 23.81
C VAL A 328 -2.44 -27.28 23.34
N THR A 329 -3.08 -26.79 22.28
CA THR A 329 -4.30 -27.34 21.71
C THR A 329 -4.02 -28.10 20.41
N VAL A 330 -4.58 -29.30 20.27
CA VAL A 330 -4.45 -30.12 19.06
C VAL A 330 -5.08 -29.40 17.86
N GLY A 331 -4.38 -29.40 16.73
CA GLY A 331 -4.78 -28.75 15.49
C GLY A 331 -4.34 -27.28 15.36
N GLN A 332 -3.90 -26.67 16.46
CA GLN A 332 -3.44 -25.29 16.49
C GLN A 332 -1.95 -25.16 16.15
N ASP A 333 -1.60 -24.02 15.54
CA ASP A 333 -0.23 -23.64 15.18
C ASP A 333 0.40 -22.79 16.28
N TYR A 334 1.68 -23.01 16.56
CA TYR A 334 2.41 -22.33 17.62
C TYR A 334 3.81 -21.93 17.17
N GLU A 335 4.32 -20.80 17.65
CA GLU A 335 5.75 -20.51 17.64
C GLU A 335 6.43 -21.16 18.86
N VAL A 336 7.56 -21.83 18.63
CA VAL A 336 8.33 -22.51 19.69
C VAL A 336 9.26 -21.53 20.40
N ILE A 337 9.14 -21.48 21.72
CA ILE A 337 10.05 -20.76 22.63
C ILE A 337 10.82 -21.79 23.44
N MET A 338 12.14 -21.59 23.60
CA MET A 338 12.96 -22.50 24.38
C MET A 338 13.89 -21.79 25.35
N THR A 339 14.05 -22.39 26.53
CA THR A 339 15.06 -22.04 27.52
C THR A 339 16.02 -23.21 27.71
N THR A 340 17.33 -22.98 27.49
CA THR A 340 18.36 -24.02 27.51
C THR A 340 19.32 -23.86 28.69
N VAL A 341 19.97 -24.96 29.06
CA VAL A 341 21.04 -24.98 30.09
C VAL A 341 22.25 -24.11 29.74
N ALA A 342 22.45 -23.79 28.46
CA ALA A 342 23.57 -22.98 27.97
C ALA A 342 23.26 -21.47 27.95
N GLY A 343 22.13 -21.04 28.50
CA GLY A 343 21.83 -19.62 28.72
C GLY A 343 21.09 -18.93 27.57
N LEU A 344 20.42 -19.70 26.70
CA LEU A 344 19.35 -19.13 25.87
C LEU A 344 18.09 -19.11 26.73
N TYR A 345 17.61 -17.94 27.15
CA TYR A 345 16.42 -17.80 28.01
C TYR A 345 15.25 -17.25 27.20
N ARG A 346 14.09 -17.91 27.31
CA ARG A 346 12.84 -17.58 26.58
C ARG A 346 13.11 -17.20 25.12
N TYR A 347 13.99 -17.97 24.49
CA TYR A 347 14.52 -17.67 23.18
C TYR A 347 13.51 -18.07 22.10
N ARG A 348 13.15 -17.11 21.25
CA ARG A 348 12.25 -17.31 20.11
C ARG A 348 12.97 -18.11 19.02
N LEU A 349 12.58 -19.38 18.87
CA LEU A 349 13.18 -20.26 17.85
C LEU A 349 12.85 -19.80 16.43
N GLY A 350 11.70 -19.15 16.27
CA GLY A 350 11.14 -18.73 14.98
C GLY A 350 10.60 -19.89 14.14
N ASP A 351 10.56 -21.11 14.69
CA ASP A 351 9.89 -22.25 14.07
C ASP A 351 8.40 -22.23 14.43
N VAL A 352 7.55 -22.44 13.41
CA VAL A 352 6.12 -22.64 13.55
C VAL A 352 5.82 -24.13 13.47
N VAL A 353 5.12 -24.65 14.45
CA VAL A 353 4.76 -26.07 14.56
C VAL A 353 3.25 -26.23 14.79
N LYS A 354 2.68 -27.29 14.23
CA LYS A 354 1.30 -27.72 14.46
C LYS A 354 1.29 -28.83 15.49
N VAL A 355 0.45 -28.73 16.50
CA VAL A 355 0.22 -29.84 17.44
C VAL A 355 -0.70 -30.84 16.80
N THR A 356 -0.23 -32.06 16.56
CA THR A 356 -1.01 -33.13 15.90
C THR A 356 -1.66 -34.10 16.88
N GLY A 357 -1.24 -34.07 18.14
CA GLY A 357 -1.74 -34.93 19.20
C GLY A 357 -0.81 -34.90 20.40
N PHE A 358 -0.93 -35.91 21.27
CA PHE A 358 -0.09 -36.08 22.44
C PHE A 358 0.47 -37.51 22.51
N TYR A 359 1.67 -37.65 23.08
CA TYR A 359 2.22 -38.90 23.55
C TYR A 359 2.24 -38.83 25.07
N ASN A 360 1.45 -39.66 25.75
CA ASN A 360 1.14 -39.45 27.16
C ASN A 360 0.67 -37.99 27.40
N SER A 361 1.42 -37.18 28.14
CA SER A 361 1.12 -35.77 28.41
C SER A 361 1.96 -34.76 27.60
N THR A 362 2.90 -35.20 26.75
CA THR A 362 3.73 -34.28 25.94
C THR A 362 3.20 -34.18 24.50
N PRO A 363 3.24 -33.01 23.84
CA PRO A 363 2.69 -32.85 22.50
C PRO A 363 3.53 -33.54 21.41
N LYS A 364 2.83 -34.00 20.37
CA LYS A 364 3.39 -34.39 19.06
C LYS A 364 3.32 -33.18 18.13
N LEU A 365 4.47 -32.81 17.56
CA LEU A 365 4.63 -31.65 16.70
C LEU A 365 4.83 -32.08 15.25
N LYS A 366 4.19 -31.33 14.33
CA LYS A 366 4.53 -31.31 12.92
C LYS A 366 5.12 -29.94 12.58
N PHE A 367 6.33 -29.93 12.03
CA PHE A 367 6.93 -28.68 11.55
C PHE A 367 6.09 -28.09 10.40
N VAL A 368 5.79 -26.79 10.47
CA VAL A 368 5.01 -26.06 9.45
C VAL A 368 5.93 -25.18 8.62
N CYS A 369 6.54 -24.16 9.22
CA CYS A 369 7.41 -23.21 8.52
C CYS A 369 8.31 -22.43 9.51
N ARG A 370 9.13 -21.51 9.00
CA ARG A 370 9.85 -20.51 9.81
C ARG A 370 9.17 -19.14 9.71
N ARG A 371 8.89 -18.51 10.85
CA ARG A 371 8.15 -17.24 10.96
C ARG A 371 8.81 -16.06 10.22
N ASN A 372 10.14 -15.97 10.26
CA ASN A 372 10.90 -14.83 9.71
C ASN A 372 11.32 -15.00 8.24
N LEU A 373 10.59 -15.80 7.47
CA LEU A 373 10.83 -16.09 6.06
C LEU A 373 9.54 -15.91 5.25
N MET A 374 8.99 -14.69 5.25
CA MET A 374 7.85 -14.34 4.42
C MET A 374 8.29 -13.54 3.19
N LEU A 375 7.83 -13.96 2.02
CA LEU A 375 7.77 -13.14 0.82
C LEU A 375 6.64 -12.13 1.02
N SER A 376 7.01 -10.87 1.15
CA SER A 376 6.08 -9.76 1.33
C SER A 376 6.60 -8.55 0.55
N ILE A 377 5.76 -7.99 -0.31
CA ILE A 377 6.02 -6.74 -1.04
C ILE A 377 5.04 -5.66 -0.56
N ASN A 378 3.82 -6.03 -0.17
CA ASN A 378 2.80 -5.13 0.33
C ASN A 378 2.13 -5.71 1.61
N ILE A 379 0.80 -5.78 1.67
CA ILE A 379 0.07 -6.42 2.78
C ILE A 379 0.15 -7.95 2.75
N ASP A 380 0.70 -8.50 1.67
CA ASP A 380 0.74 -9.93 1.40
C ASP A 380 1.79 -10.63 2.27
N LYS A 381 1.45 -11.82 2.74
CA LYS A 381 2.28 -12.61 3.67
C LYS A 381 2.43 -14.02 3.13
N ASN A 382 3.18 -14.17 2.04
CA ASN A 382 3.43 -15.48 1.45
C ASN A 382 4.54 -16.20 2.20
N SER A 383 4.24 -17.38 2.73
CA SER A 383 5.21 -18.24 3.42
C SER A 383 6.07 -19.04 2.45
N GLU A 384 7.16 -19.63 2.94
CA GLU A 384 7.94 -20.63 2.20
C GLU A 384 7.07 -21.80 1.70
N GLN A 385 6.06 -22.18 2.48
CA GLN A 385 5.12 -23.24 2.12
C GLN A 385 4.26 -22.84 0.91
N ASP A 386 3.80 -21.59 0.85
CA ASP A 386 3.01 -21.08 -0.28
C ASP A 386 3.83 -21.09 -1.57
N LEU A 387 5.10 -20.65 -1.50
CA LEU A 387 6.04 -20.75 -2.61
C LEU A 387 6.25 -22.20 -3.06
N GLN A 388 6.47 -23.13 -2.12
CA GLN A 388 6.65 -24.54 -2.45
C GLN A 388 5.41 -25.15 -3.12
N LEU A 389 4.20 -24.80 -2.67
CA LEU A 389 2.95 -25.24 -3.28
C LEU A 389 2.73 -24.63 -4.67
N ALA A 390 3.11 -23.37 -4.88
CA ALA A 390 3.08 -22.72 -6.19
C ALA A 390 4.04 -23.40 -7.17
N VAL A 391 5.30 -23.57 -6.78
CA VAL A 391 6.32 -24.27 -7.58
C VAL A 391 5.91 -25.72 -7.87
N GLY A 392 5.35 -26.42 -6.88
CA GLY A 392 4.87 -27.78 -7.05
C GLY A 392 3.70 -27.92 -8.03
N ARG A 393 2.83 -26.91 -8.16
CA ARG A 393 1.77 -26.87 -9.18
C ARG A 393 2.33 -26.66 -10.57
N ALA A 394 3.17 -25.64 -10.76
CA ALA A 394 3.77 -25.34 -12.05
C ALA A 394 4.70 -26.46 -12.54
N ALA A 395 5.49 -27.08 -11.65
CA ALA A 395 6.39 -28.18 -12.00
C ALA A 395 5.65 -29.44 -12.51
N LYS A 396 4.37 -29.63 -12.17
CA LYS A 396 3.55 -30.74 -12.72
C LYS A 396 3.29 -30.57 -14.21
N ILE A 397 3.09 -29.34 -14.69
CA ILE A 397 2.92 -29.03 -16.12
C ILE A 397 4.19 -29.42 -16.87
N LEU A 398 5.35 -28.98 -16.35
CA LEU A 398 6.66 -29.28 -16.89
C LEU A 398 6.93 -30.80 -17.00
N ALA A 399 6.62 -31.54 -15.93
CA ALA A 399 6.81 -32.98 -15.88
C ALA A 399 5.86 -33.74 -16.83
N ALA A 400 4.60 -33.33 -16.92
CA ALA A 400 3.59 -34.01 -17.73
C ALA A 400 3.84 -33.85 -19.24
N GLU A 401 4.31 -32.68 -19.68
CA GLU A 401 4.39 -32.38 -21.11
C GLU A 401 5.78 -32.57 -21.71
N LYS A 402 6.85 -32.35 -20.92
CA LYS A 402 8.22 -32.37 -21.44
C LYS A 402 9.14 -33.37 -20.72
N ASN A 403 8.63 -34.10 -19.72
CA ASN A 403 9.43 -35.00 -18.88
C ASN A 403 10.67 -34.30 -18.27
N LEU A 404 10.57 -32.98 -18.06
CA LEU A 404 11.58 -32.16 -17.40
C LEU A 404 11.22 -32.02 -15.92
N GLU A 405 12.25 -31.88 -15.08
CA GLU A 405 12.10 -31.68 -13.65
C GLU A 405 12.88 -30.45 -13.20
N VAL A 406 12.28 -29.69 -12.29
CA VAL A 406 12.98 -28.64 -11.53
C VAL A 406 14.01 -29.32 -10.62
N ILE A 407 15.29 -29.06 -10.86
CA ILE A 407 16.40 -29.54 -10.01
C ILE A 407 16.31 -28.88 -8.64
N ASP A 408 16.15 -27.57 -8.64
CA ASP A 408 16.03 -26.74 -7.45
C ASP A 408 15.46 -25.36 -7.81
N TYR A 409 15.10 -24.57 -6.80
CA TYR A 409 14.54 -23.23 -7.00
C TYR A 409 14.82 -22.27 -5.83
N THR A 410 14.76 -20.97 -6.09
CA THR A 410 14.75 -19.92 -5.07
C THR A 410 13.86 -18.76 -5.50
N SER A 411 13.68 -17.75 -4.66
CA SER A 411 12.85 -16.58 -4.95
C SER A 411 13.43 -15.30 -4.38
N HIS A 412 12.95 -14.17 -4.89
CA HIS A 412 13.31 -12.84 -4.45
C HIS A 412 12.10 -11.91 -4.57
N ALA A 413 11.91 -11.03 -3.59
CA ALA A 413 10.97 -9.91 -3.66
C ALA A 413 11.71 -8.70 -4.22
N ASP A 414 11.52 -8.40 -5.51
CA ASP A 414 12.12 -7.22 -6.11
C ASP A 414 11.26 -5.99 -5.84
N VAL A 415 11.78 -5.12 -4.98
CA VAL A 415 11.18 -3.81 -4.65
C VAL A 415 11.87 -2.67 -5.39
N SER A 416 12.83 -2.96 -6.28
CA SER A 416 13.49 -1.93 -7.10
C SER A 416 12.63 -1.48 -8.29
N SER A 417 11.70 -2.34 -8.72
CA SER A 417 10.65 -2.04 -9.68
C SER A 417 9.42 -1.42 -8.99
N ASN A 418 8.64 -0.62 -9.73
CA ASN A 418 7.38 -0.05 -9.25
C ASN A 418 6.25 -0.33 -10.25
N PRO A 419 5.22 -1.14 -9.89
CA PRO A 419 5.10 -1.87 -8.62
C PRO A 419 6.17 -2.97 -8.49
N GLY A 420 6.65 -3.19 -7.27
CA GLY A 420 7.57 -4.29 -6.97
C GLY A 420 6.93 -5.64 -7.29
N HIS A 421 7.72 -6.65 -7.63
CA HIS A 421 7.21 -7.97 -8.03
C HIS A 421 8.07 -9.12 -7.51
N TYR A 422 7.52 -10.34 -7.54
CA TYR A 422 8.26 -11.53 -7.15
C TYR A 422 9.00 -12.15 -8.32
N ILE A 423 10.25 -12.53 -8.08
CA ILE A 423 11.08 -13.29 -9.02
C ILE A 423 11.26 -14.70 -8.46
N VAL A 424 10.97 -15.73 -9.25
CA VAL A 424 11.20 -17.14 -8.95
C VAL A 424 12.26 -17.68 -9.92
N PHE A 425 13.33 -18.26 -9.38
CA PHE A 425 14.43 -18.79 -10.17
C PHE A 425 14.39 -20.33 -10.19
N TRP A 426 14.44 -20.95 -11.37
CA TRP A 426 14.40 -22.41 -11.57
C TRP A 426 15.65 -22.93 -12.27
N GLU A 427 16.29 -23.97 -11.74
CA GLU A 427 17.30 -24.75 -12.47
C GLU A 427 16.64 -26.07 -12.93
N LEU A 428 16.74 -26.42 -14.22
CA LEU A 428 16.06 -27.59 -14.81
C LEU A 428 17.02 -28.73 -15.17
N ASN A 429 16.51 -29.96 -15.26
CA ASN A 429 17.33 -31.16 -15.51
C ASN A 429 17.76 -31.37 -16.97
N GLY A 430 17.02 -30.84 -17.95
CA GLY A 430 17.29 -30.95 -19.39
C GLY A 430 17.98 -29.71 -19.98
N ASP A 431 18.55 -29.86 -21.18
CA ASP A 431 19.27 -28.79 -21.89
C ASP A 431 18.29 -27.91 -22.68
N ASP A 432 18.38 -26.58 -22.51
CA ASP A 432 17.84 -25.36 -23.17
C ASP A 432 16.59 -25.35 -24.10
N ALA A 433 16.06 -26.50 -24.53
CA ALA A 433 14.95 -26.63 -25.47
C ALA A 433 13.62 -27.01 -24.78
N CYS A 434 13.25 -26.31 -23.70
CA CYS A 434 11.86 -26.29 -23.26
C CYS A 434 11.12 -25.20 -24.04
N ASP A 435 9.99 -25.56 -24.66
CA ASP A 435 9.15 -24.63 -25.42
C ASP A 435 8.74 -23.45 -24.53
N ASP A 436 8.90 -22.24 -25.05
CA ASP A 436 8.56 -21.00 -24.34
C ASP A 436 7.09 -20.96 -23.92
N ASP A 437 6.18 -21.59 -24.68
CA ASP A 437 4.76 -21.72 -24.32
C ASP A 437 4.56 -22.52 -23.02
N VAL A 438 5.29 -23.62 -22.84
CA VAL A 438 5.18 -24.46 -21.64
C VAL A 438 5.71 -23.71 -20.42
N LEU A 439 6.84 -23.01 -20.57
CA LEU A 439 7.41 -22.19 -19.50
C LEU A 439 6.53 -20.98 -19.17
N GLN A 440 5.90 -20.36 -20.17
CA GLN A 440 4.92 -19.29 -19.95
C GLN A 440 3.71 -19.81 -19.15
N ARG A 441 3.16 -20.98 -19.51
CA ARG A 441 2.08 -21.61 -18.74
C ARG A 441 2.51 -22.01 -17.33
N CYS A 442 3.78 -22.38 -17.14
CA CYS A 442 4.34 -22.62 -15.81
C CYS A 442 4.46 -21.31 -15.00
N CYS A 443 4.90 -20.20 -15.61
CA CYS A 443 4.96 -18.88 -14.98
C CYS A 443 3.56 -18.40 -14.56
N ASP A 444 2.58 -18.57 -15.44
CA ASP A 444 1.18 -18.32 -15.16
C ASP A 444 0.64 -19.15 -13.98
N GLU A 445 0.94 -20.45 -13.95
CA GLU A 445 0.51 -21.34 -12.86
C GLU A 445 1.24 -21.05 -11.55
N LEU A 446 2.50 -20.59 -11.60
CA LEU A 446 3.23 -20.10 -10.43
C LEU A 446 2.50 -18.92 -9.79
N ASP A 447 2.07 -17.96 -10.59
CA ASP A 447 1.37 -16.75 -10.13
C ASP A 447 -0.02 -17.07 -9.56
N ARG A 448 -0.80 -17.94 -10.22
CA ARG A 448 -2.06 -18.49 -9.64
C ARG A 448 -1.81 -19.35 -8.40
N GLY A 449 -0.57 -19.82 -8.24
CA GLY A 449 -0.09 -20.57 -7.11
C GLY A 449 -0.18 -19.80 -5.79
N PHE A 450 0.02 -18.49 -5.82
CA PHE A 450 -0.08 -17.68 -4.61
C PHE A 450 -1.55 -17.36 -4.31
N VAL A 451 -2.06 -17.94 -3.22
CA VAL A 451 -3.48 -17.85 -2.83
C VAL A 451 -3.71 -16.91 -1.64
N ASP A 452 -2.66 -16.31 -1.09
CA ASP A 452 -2.78 -15.32 -0.02
C ASP A 452 -3.72 -14.17 -0.45
N PRO A 453 -4.76 -13.84 0.34
CA PRO A 453 -5.70 -12.77 -0.02
C PRO A 453 -5.03 -11.42 -0.24
N GLY A 454 -3.95 -11.13 0.52
CA GLY A 454 -3.16 -9.91 0.37
C GLY A 454 -2.41 -9.88 -0.97
N TYR A 455 -1.84 -11.02 -1.38
CA TYR A 455 -1.17 -11.17 -2.68
C TYR A 455 -2.16 -11.03 -3.83
N VAL A 456 -3.24 -11.81 -3.80
CA VAL A 456 -4.26 -11.82 -4.85
C VAL A 456 -4.91 -10.43 -4.97
N GLY A 457 -5.22 -9.79 -3.84
CA GLY A 457 -5.74 -8.43 -3.79
C GLY A 457 -4.74 -7.42 -4.37
N SER A 458 -3.47 -7.50 -3.96
CA SER A 458 -2.42 -6.57 -4.42
C SER A 458 -2.02 -6.77 -5.88
N ARG A 459 -1.99 -8.01 -6.39
CA ARG A 459 -1.77 -8.33 -7.81
C ARG A 459 -2.94 -7.84 -8.68
N LYS A 460 -4.18 -8.00 -8.23
CA LYS A 460 -5.37 -7.44 -8.91
C LYS A 460 -5.39 -5.91 -8.86
N ALA A 461 -5.02 -5.33 -7.73
CA ALA A 461 -4.96 -3.89 -7.51
C ALA A 461 -3.69 -3.23 -8.10
N ARG A 462 -2.77 -4.03 -8.68
CA ARG A 462 -1.48 -3.60 -9.24
C ARG A 462 -0.54 -2.94 -8.24
N ALA A 463 -0.72 -3.22 -6.95
CA ALA A 463 0.27 -2.89 -5.93
C ALA A 463 1.47 -3.85 -5.96
N ILE A 464 1.31 -5.03 -6.59
CA ILE A 464 2.40 -5.97 -6.90
C ILE A 464 2.41 -6.24 -8.41
N GLY A 465 3.57 -6.09 -9.05
CA GLY A 465 3.79 -6.32 -10.48
C GLY A 465 3.66 -7.80 -10.88
N PRO A 466 3.71 -8.10 -12.19
CA PRO A 466 3.63 -9.48 -12.69
C PRO A 466 4.74 -10.35 -12.11
N LEU A 467 4.38 -11.56 -11.66
CA LEU A 467 5.38 -12.53 -11.20
C LEU A 467 6.34 -12.85 -12.34
N GLU A 468 7.64 -12.83 -12.03
CA GLU A 468 8.71 -13.16 -12.95
C GLU A 468 9.25 -14.57 -12.67
N LEU A 469 9.36 -15.39 -13.72
CA LEU A 469 10.04 -16.68 -13.70
C LEU A 469 11.35 -16.57 -14.49
N GLN A 470 12.48 -16.80 -13.82
CA GLN A 470 13.79 -16.91 -14.44
C GLN A 470 14.25 -18.37 -14.49
N VAL A 471 14.49 -18.91 -15.68
CA VAL A 471 15.12 -20.22 -15.86
C VAL A 471 16.63 -20.03 -15.87
N LEU A 472 17.35 -20.83 -15.09
CA LEU A 472 18.79 -20.72 -14.84
C LEU A 472 19.61 -21.73 -15.65
N GLU A 473 20.84 -21.37 -15.96
CA GLU A 473 21.86 -22.27 -16.49
C GLU A 473 22.11 -23.43 -15.49
N LYS A 474 22.26 -24.64 -16.02
CA LYS A 474 22.61 -25.83 -15.23
C LYS A 474 23.91 -25.64 -14.46
N GLY A 475 23.88 -25.92 -13.17
CA GLY A 475 24.99 -25.73 -12.24
C GLY A 475 25.01 -24.36 -11.55
N THR A 476 24.02 -23.50 -11.75
CA THR A 476 23.92 -22.20 -11.07
C THR A 476 23.83 -22.35 -9.56
N PHE A 477 22.99 -23.25 -9.03
CA PHE A 477 22.95 -23.48 -7.59
C PHE A 477 24.23 -24.11 -7.04
N ARG A 478 25.02 -24.78 -7.89
CA ARG A 478 26.37 -25.23 -7.52
C ARG A 478 27.34 -24.05 -7.40
N LYS A 479 27.18 -22.99 -8.20
CA LYS A 479 27.92 -21.71 -8.05
C LYS A 479 27.53 -21.03 -6.73
N VAL A 480 26.23 -21.02 -6.37
CA VAL A 480 25.74 -20.51 -5.07
C VAL A 480 26.33 -21.31 -3.90
N LEU A 481 26.31 -22.64 -3.96
CA LEU A 481 26.94 -23.50 -2.95
C LEU A 481 28.44 -23.19 -2.78
N ARG A 482 29.19 -23.05 -3.89
CA ARG A 482 30.62 -22.70 -3.85
C ARG A 482 30.86 -21.33 -3.22
N TYR A 483 30.00 -20.35 -3.48
CA TYR A 483 30.06 -19.03 -2.87
C TYR A 483 29.94 -19.12 -1.34
N TYR A 484 28.92 -19.81 -0.82
CA TYR A 484 28.78 -20.01 0.63
C TYR A 484 29.94 -20.80 1.23
N HIS A 485 30.42 -21.83 0.53
CA HIS A 485 31.58 -22.60 0.94
C HIS A 485 32.85 -21.74 1.03
N SER A 486 33.09 -20.83 0.07
CA SER A 486 34.23 -19.89 0.12
C SER A 486 34.12 -18.89 1.29
N ARG A 487 32.91 -18.65 1.81
CA ARG A 487 32.68 -17.87 3.04
C ARG A 487 32.72 -18.75 4.30
N GLY A 488 33.30 -19.95 4.20
CA GLY A 488 33.52 -20.87 5.30
C GLY A 488 32.27 -21.63 5.76
N ALA A 489 31.22 -21.74 4.93
CA ALA A 489 30.04 -22.52 5.28
C ALA A 489 30.31 -24.00 5.04
N PRO A 490 30.16 -24.88 6.04
CA PRO A 490 30.34 -26.30 5.82
C PRO A 490 29.23 -26.84 4.91
N VAL A 491 29.60 -27.70 3.96
CA VAL A 491 28.65 -28.29 2.98
C VAL A 491 27.47 -28.97 3.68
N ASN A 492 27.72 -29.64 4.81
CA ASN A 492 26.69 -30.35 5.58
C ASN A 492 25.63 -29.43 6.23
N GLN A 493 25.88 -28.13 6.33
CA GLN A 493 24.92 -27.16 6.86
C GLN A 493 24.34 -26.26 5.77
N PHE A 494 24.77 -26.42 4.52
CA PHE A 494 24.23 -25.61 3.43
C PHE A 494 22.78 -25.98 3.15
N LYS A 495 21.90 -24.98 3.27
CA LYS A 495 20.51 -25.04 2.83
C LYS A 495 20.33 -23.94 1.80
N LEU A 496 19.91 -24.29 0.59
CA LEU A 496 19.61 -23.28 -0.42
C LEU A 496 18.50 -22.37 0.12
N PRO A 497 18.70 -21.04 0.21
CA PRO A 497 17.66 -20.14 0.69
C PRO A 497 16.48 -20.19 -0.28
N ARG A 498 15.25 -20.35 0.22
CA ARG A 498 14.05 -20.29 -0.63
C ARG A 498 13.61 -18.86 -0.94
N CYS A 499 13.99 -17.92 -0.10
CA CYS A 499 13.86 -16.49 -0.30
C CYS A 499 15.22 -15.82 -0.10
N VAL A 500 15.70 -15.08 -1.09
CA VAL A 500 16.94 -14.31 -1.05
C VAL A 500 16.60 -12.87 -0.71
N ALA A 501 17.08 -12.38 0.42
CA ALA A 501 16.91 -10.97 0.80
C ALA A 501 17.69 -10.04 -0.14
N SER A 502 17.17 -8.82 -0.36
CA SER A 502 17.81 -7.79 -1.19
C SER A 502 19.22 -7.40 -0.69
N SER A 503 19.51 -7.64 0.59
CA SER A 503 20.84 -7.44 1.19
C SER A 503 21.90 -8.43 0.68
N ASN A 504 21.51 -9.56 0.05
CA ASN A 504 22.43 -10.58 -0.44
C ASN A 504 22.72 -10.43 -1.94
N SER A 505 23.26 -9.26 -2.30
CA SER A 505 23.53 -8.86 -3.68
C SER A 505 24.42 -9.83 -4.46
N SER A 506 25.39 -10.50 -3.80
CA SER A 506 26.25 -11.47 -4.46
C SER A 506 25.49 -12.71 -4.95
N VAL A 507 24.53 -13.22 -4.16
CA VAL A 507 23.72 -14.37 -4.58
C VAL A 507 22.76 -13.95 -5.68
N LEU A 508 22.11 -12.79 -5.55
CA LEU A 508 21.26 -12.25 -6.61
C LEU A 508 22.03 -12.04 -7.92
N GLN A 509 23.28 -11.57 -7.86
CA GLN A 509 24.16 -11.44 -9.02
C GLN A 509 24.50 -12.79 -9.66
N ILE A 510 24.77 -13.83 -8.86
CA ILE A 510 24.97 -15.19 -9.39
C ILE A 510 23.70 -15.70 -10.05
N LEU A 511 22.52 -15.44 -9.49
CA LEU A 511 21.26 -15.89 -10.07
C LEU A 511 20.96 -15.15 -11.38
N SER A 512 20.98 -13.82 -11.37
CA SER A 512 20.65 -13.00 -12.54
C SER A 512 21.65 -13.15 -13.69
N SER A 513 22.95 -13.27 -13.41
CA SER A 513 23.96 -13.46 -14.46
C SER A 513 23.90 -14.82 -15.15
N ASN A 514 23.13 -15.77 -14.59
CA ASN A 514 22.98 -17.13 -15.10
C ASN A 514 21.53 -17.42 -15.53
N ALA A 515 20.67 -16.41 -15.61
CA ALA A 515 19.34 -16.55 -16.19
C ALA A 515 19.44 -16.72 -17.71
N VAL A 516 18.90 -17.83 -18.22
CA VAL A 516 18.87 -18.16 -19.65
C VAL A 516 17.56 -17.77 -20.32
N LYS A 517 16.44 -17.80 -19.58
CA LYS A 517 15.13 -17.35 -20.05
C LYS A 517 14.38 -16.63 -18.94
N VAL A 518 13.58 -15.63 -19.30
CA VAL A 518 12.78 -14.82 -18.37
C VAL A 518 11.35 -14.74 -18.91
N PHE A 519 10.38 -14.96 -18.03
CA PHE A 519 8.96 -14.92 -18.34
C PHE A 519 8.21 -14.11 -17.29
N PHE A 520 7.30 -13.24 -17.71
CA PHE A 520 6.38 -12.56 -16.81
C PHE A 520 5.01 -13.21 -16.90
N SER A 521 4.37 -13.44 -15.75
CA SER A 521 3.06 -14.09 -15.68
C SER A 521 1.98 -13.26 -16.37
N THR A 522 1.19 -13.93 -17.19
CA THR A 522 -0.02 -13.41 -17.85
C THR A 522 -1.30 -13.92 -17.19
N ALA A 523 -1.19 -14.75 -16.14
CA ALA A 523 -2.31 -15.42 -15.51
C ALA A 523 -3.33 -14.51 -14.85
N MET A 524 -2.83 -13.41 -14.28
CA MET A 524 -3.60 -12.23 -13.92
C MET A 524 -3.36 -11.28 -15.09
N PRO A 525 -4.28 -11.17 -16.06
CA PRO A 525 -3.96 -10.55 -17.33
C PRO A 525 -3.42 -9.13 -17.12
N GLU A 526 -2.39 -8.76 -17.89
CA GLU A 526 -2.05 -7.38 -18.25
C GLU A 526 -3.18 -6.65 -19.00
N LYS A 527 -4.39 -7.20 -19.00
CA LYS A 527 -5.56 -6.38 -19.19
C LYS A 527 -5.64 -5.46 -17.97
N ALA A 528 -5.26 -4.20 -18.16
CA ALA A 528 -6.24 -3.18 -17.85
C ALA A 528 -7.50 -3.69 -18.55
N GLY A 529 -8.40 -4.32 -17.79
CA GLY A 529 -9.73 -4.58 -18.30
C GLY A 529 -10.14 -3.24 -18.86
N LYS A 530 -10.27 -3.16 -20.18
CA LYS A 530 -10.71 -1.96 -20.89
C LYS A 530 -11.83 -1.40 -20.03
N PHE A 531 -11.66 -0.17 -19.53
CA PHE A 531 -12.55 0.41 -18.53
C PHE A 531 -14.00 -0.06 -18.77
N ASN A 532 -14.52 -0.86 -17.84
CA ASN A 532 -15.88 -1.39 -17.96
C ASN A 532 -16.81 -0.49 -17.18
N GLY A 533 -17.44 0.45 -17.88
CA GLY A 533 -18.39 1.39 -17.28
C GLY A 533 -19.53 0.70 -16.54
N GLU A 534 -20.00 -0.46 -17.03
CA GLU A 534 -21.10 -1.20 -16.40
C GLU A 534 -20.68 -1.86 -15.09
N GLU A 535 -19.44 -2.32 -14.95
CA GLU A 535 -18.92 -2.84 -13.68
C GLU A 535 -18.82 -1.72 -12.63
N VAL A 536 -18.33 -0.55 -13.03
CA VAL A 536 -18.22 0.62 -12.14
C VAL A 536 -19.61 1.10 -11.70
N ILE A 537 -20.57 1.13 -12.64
CA ILE A 537 -21.97 1.44 -12.33
C ILE A 537 -22.55 0.38 -11.37
N ALA A 538 -22.33 -0.91 -11.60
CA ALA A 538 -22.82 -1.97 -10.73
C ALA A 538 -22.21 -1.91 -9.31
N GLU A 539 -20.94 -1.52 -9.19
CA GLU A 539 -20.30 -1.24 -7.91
C GLU A 539 -20.95 -0.06 -7.20
N PHE A 540 -21.16 1.06 -7.89
CA PHE A 540 -21.86 2.22 -7.35
C PHE A 540 -23.29 1.88 -6.91
N GLU A 541 -24.05 1.11 -7.70
CA GLU A 541 -25.37 0.59 -7.35
C GLU A 541 -25.33 -0.24 -6.06
N ARG A 542 -24.30 -1.07 -5.88
CA ARG A 542 -24.13 -1.87 -4.66
C ARG A 542 -23.84 -0.99 -3.45
N LEU A 543 -22.94 -0.01 -3.58
CA LEU A 543 -22.55 0.90 -2.50
C LEU A 543 -23.72 1.78 -2.04
N THR A 544 -24.57 2.20 -2.97
CA THR A 544 -25.69 3.11 -2.68
C THR A 544 -26.94 2.41 -2.18
N ARG A 545 -27.09 1.08 -2.35
CA ARG A 545 -28.23 0.31 -1.83
C ARG A 545 -28.31 0.26 -0.30
N ASP A 546 -27.17 0.15 0.38
CA ASP A 546 -27.09 0.21 1.84
C ASP A 546 -26.01 1.22 2.26
N ALA A 547 -26.27 2.48 1.92
CA ALA A 547 -25.35 3.58 2.18
C ALA A 547 -25.03 3.74 3.68
N ALA A 548 -25.98 3.39 4.57
CA ALA A 548 -25.79 3.46 6.01
C ALA A 548 -24.76 2.43 6.50
N ALA A 549 -24.82 1.18 6.02
CA ALA A 549 -23.81 0.17 6.34
C ALA A 549 -22.44 0.53 5.76
N VAL A 550 -22.40 1.05 4.53
CA VAL A 550 -21.15 1.51 3.91
C VAL A 550 -20.53 2.65 4.72
N GLN A 551 -21.31 3.64 5.16
CA GLN A 551 -20.80 4.74 6.00
C GLN A 551 -20.24 4.26 7.34
N ARG A 552 -20.90 3.31 8.01
CA ARG A 552 -20.38 2.72 9.26
C ARG A 552 -19.05 2.01 9.02
N GLU A 553 -18.94 1.24 7.94
CA GLU A 553 -17.70 0.55 7.58
C GLU A 553 -16.59 1.54 7.17
N THR A 554 -16.92 2.59 6.42
CA THR A 554 -15.98 3.66 6.05
C THR A 554 -15.44 4.37 7.28
N LEU A 555 -16.30 4.74 8.23
CA LEU A 555 -15.88 5.33 9.50
C LEU A 555 -14.98 4.37 10.28
N ARG A 556 -15.40 3.09 10.40
CA ARG A 556 -14.61 2.06 11.07
C ARG A 556 -13.22 1.94 10.45
N ARG A 557 -13.10 1.93 9.11
CA ARG A 557 -11.82 1.89 8.41
C ARG A 557 -10.95 3.11 8.71
N ILE A 558 -11.51 4.32 8.65
CA ILE A 558 -10.78 5.55 8.97
C ILE A 558 -10.25 5.50 10.41
N LEU A 559 -11.09 5.11 11.36
CA LEU A 559 -10.74 5.08 12.78
C LEU A 559 -9.76 3.96 13.14
N VAL A 560 -9.85 2.79 12.50
CA VAL A 560 -8.85 1.71 12.67
C VAL A 560 -7.51 2.12 12.09
N GLU A 561 -7.51 2.70 10.89
CA GLU A 561 -6.27 3.11 10.22
C GLU A 561 -5.56 4.22 10.99
N ASN A 562 -6.32 5.14 11.57
CA ASN A 562 -5.79 6.28 12.31
C ASN A 562 -5.88 6.10 13.85
N ALA A 563 -6.02 4.87 14.36
CA ALA A 563 -6.27 4.64 15.79
C ALA A 563 -5.18 5.23 16.69
N ASP A 564 -3.93 5.20 16.24
CA ASP A 564 -2.75 5.62 17.01
C ASP A 564 -2.35 7.08 16.77
N VAL A 565 -3.15 7.86 16.03
CA VAL A 565 -2.79 9.26 15.74
C VAL A 565 -2.98 10.15 16.97
N GLU A 566 -2.05 11.09 17.17
CA GLU A 566 -2.02 12.00 18.33
C GLU A 566 -3.38 12.69 18.56
N TYR A 567 -4.00 13.18 17.49
CA TYR A 567 -5.27 13.90 17.57
C TYR A 567 -6.40 13.05 18.17
N LEU A 568 -6.59 11.80 17.69
CA LEU A 568 -7.65 10.92 18.18
C LEU A 568 -7.35 10.35 19.58
N GLN A 569 -6.08 10.11 19.89
CA GLN A 569 -5.64 9.69 21.23
C GLN A 569 -5.91 10.80 22.26
N GLY A 570 -5.64 12.06 21.91
CA GLY A 570 -5.91 13.22 22.77
C GLY A 570 -7.40 13.44 23.07
N LEU A 571 -8.29 12.95 22.21
CA LEU A 571 -9.75 13.04 22.37
C LEU A 571 -10.38 11.84 23.12
N GLY A 572 -9.56 10.87 23.53
CA GLY A 572 -10.03 9.73 24.35
C GLY A 572 -10.92 8.74 23.59
N LEU A 573 -10.79 8.65 22.25
CA LEU A 573 -11.56 7.69 21.46
C LEU A 573 -11.15 6.24 21.80
N ASN A 574 -9.89 6.01 22.21
CA ASN A 574 -9.36 4.76 22.76
C ASN A 574 -9.62 3.52 21.89
N GLY A 575 -9.46 3.66 20.57
CA GLY A 575 -9.68 2.56 19.61
C GLY A 575 -11.13 2.19 19.34
N ARG A 576 -12.11 2.92 19.90
CA ARG A 576 -13.53 2.76 19.55
C ARG A 576 -13.79 3.23 18.13
N THR A 577 -14.65 2.50 17.42
CA THR A 577 -14.87 2.69 15.98
C THR A 577 -16.35 2.88 15.62
N ASP A 578 -17.25 2.85 16.60
CA ASP A 578 -18.67 3.06 16.40
C ASP A 578 -19.01 4.57 16.28
N PRO A 579 -20.02 4.93 15.46
CA PRO A 579 -20.42 6.33 15.25
C PRO A 579 -20.83 7.07 16.52
N ASP A 580 -21.39 6.39 17.52
CA ASP A 580 -21.89 7.04 18.73
C ASP A 580 -20.73 7.49 19.63
N SER A 581 -19.77 6.60 19.87
CA SER A 581 -18.52 6.93 20.56
C SER A 581 -17.72 7.98 19.79
N PHE A 582 -17.68 7.89 18.45
CA PHE A 582 -17.02 8.88 17.61
C PHE A 582 -17.64 10.27 17.79
N ARG A 583 -18.96 10.40 17.71
CA ARG A 583 -19.67 11.67 17.89
C ARG A 583 -19.55 12.22 19.31
N ALA A 584 -19.47 11.36 20.32
CA ALA A 584 -19.33 11.76 21.72
C ALA A 584 -17.91 12.25 22.05
N CYS A 585 -16.87 11.68 21.45
CA CYS A 585 -15.47 12.01 21.74
C CYS A 585 -14.89 13.08 20.79
N VAL A 586 -15.28 13.06 19.52
CA VAL A 586 -14.67 13.92 18.49
C VAL A 586 -15.55 15.13 18.23
N PRO A 587 -15.06 16.36 18.45
CA PRO A 587 -15.84 17.58 18.23
C PRO A 587 -15.94 17.92 16.75
N LEU A 588 -16.94 18.74 16.39
CA LEU A 588 -16.93 19.41 15.09
C LEU A 588 -15.71 20.33 15.01
N ALA A 589 -14.98 20.26 13.90
CA ALA A 589 -13.74 21.01 13.70
C ALA A 589 -13.81 21.90 12.46
N THR A 590 -13.14 23.04 12.54
CA THR A 590 -12.84 23.91 11.41
C THR A 590 -11.36 23.80 11.05
N HIS A 591 -10.94 24.47 9.97
CA HIS A 591 -9.53 24.51 9.61
C HIS A 591 -8.65 25.12 10.71
N ALA A 592 -9.14 26.13 11.42
CA ALA A 592 -8.39 26.78 12.49
C ALA A 592 -8.05 25.82 13.64
N ASP A 593 -8.93 24.85 13.91
CA ASP A 593 -8.73 23.86 14.98
C ASP A 593 -7.66 22.82 14.61
N LEU A 594 -7.53 22.51 13.31
CA LEU A 594 -6.56 21.52 12.81
C LEU A 594 -5.25 22.16 12.32
N GLU A 595 -5.22 23.47 12.11
CA GLU A 595 -4.05 24.21 11.60
C GLU A 595 -2.76 23.97 12.41
N PRO A 596 -2.77 23.93 13.76
CA PRO A 596 -1.55 23.66 14.53
C PRO A 596 -0.93 22.29 14.23
N TYR A 597 -1.75 21.27 14.01
CA TYR A 597 -1.30 19.91 13.69
C TYR A 597 -0.80 19.82 12.25
N ILE A 598 -1.51 20.45 11.30
CA ILE A 598 -1.10 20.52 9.90
C ILE A 598 0.23 21.27 9.75
N ALA A 599 0.41 22.37 10.50
CA ALA A 599 1.63 23.16 10.49
C ALA A 599 2.84 22.35 10.99
N ARG A 600 2.68 21.53 12.03
CA ARG A 600 3.74 20.63 12.50
C ARG A 600 4.18 19.63 11.43
N ILE A 601 3.23 19.00 10.75
CA ILE A 601 3.52 18.06 9.66
C ILE A 601 4.23 18.80 8.51
N ALA A 602 3.73 19.98 8.14
CA ALA A 602 4.36 20.82 7.11
C ALA A 602 5.78 21.30 7.49
N ASP A 603 6.07 21.45 8.79
CA ASP A 603 7.39 21.82 9.30
C ASP A 603 8.33 20.61 9.52
N GLY A 604 7.88 19.38 9.25
CA GLY A 604 8.72 18.18 9.17
C GLY A 604 8.46 17.13 10.24
N ASP A 605 7.37 17.25 11.01
CA ASP A 605 6.95 16.22 11.95
C ASP A 605 6.45 14.97 11.19
N THR A 606 7.21 13.88 11.27
CA THR A 606 6.90 12.60 10.62
C THR A 606 6.15 11.62 11.54
N SER A 607 5.82 12.03 12.76
CA SER A 607 4.98 11.22 13.65
C SER A 607 3.53 11.16 13.16
N ALA A 608 2.76 10.19 13.66
CA ALA A 608 1.36 10.01 13.30
C ALA A 608 0.48 11.08 13.99
N VAL A 609 0.49 12.32 13.50
CA VAL A 609 -0.21 13.44 14.14
C VAL A 609 -1.72 13.43 13.82
N LEU A 610 -2.08 13.51 12.53
CA LEU A 610 -3.47 13.50 12.05
C LEU A 610 -3.82 12.23 11.25
N THR A 611 -2.83 11.60 10.64
CA THR A 611 -2.99 10.38 9.84
C THR A 611 -1.80 9.46 10.06
N SER A 612 -2.02 8.14 10.02
CA SER A 612 -0.95 7.14 10.09
C SER A 612 -0.28 6.92 8.73
N LYS A 613 -0.91 7.36 7.64
CA LYS A 613 -0.37 7.24 6.29
C LYS A 613 0.61 8.38 6.00
N PRO A 614 1.72 8.10 5.29
CA PRO A 614 2.64 9.14 4.87
C PRO A 614 1.95 10.24 4.07
N VAL A 615 2.14 11.49 4.51
CA VAL A 615 1.72 12.66 3.74
C VAL A 615 2.75 12.91 2.64
N THR A 616 2.32 12.90 1.38
CA THR A 616 3.21 13.04 0.22
C THR A 616 3.33 14.49 -0.23
N SER A 617 2.29 15.30 0.00
CA SER A 617 2.27 16.73 -0.35
C SER A 617 1.24 17.50 0.45
N ILE A 618 1.30 18.83 0.36
CA ILE A 618 0.32 19.76 0.92
C ILE A 618 -0.52 20.33 -0.22
N SER A 619 -1.84 20.23 -0.07
CA SER A 619 -2.83 20.85 -0.95
C SER A 619 -3.20 22.24 -0.43
N LEU A 620 -3.06 23.24 -1.28
CA LEU A 620 -3.48 24.62 -1.03
C LEU A 620 -4.94 24.77 -1.44
N SER A 621 -5.80 25.05 -0.47
CA SER A 621 -7.22 25.34 -0.72
C SER A 621 -7.43 26.76 -1.23
N SER A 622 -8.49 26.95 -2.02
CA SER A 622 -9.01 28.26 -2.42
C SER A 622 -9.70 29.00 -1.27
N GLY A 623 -10.13 28.29 -0.23
CA GLY A 623 -10.67 28.89 0.99
C GLY A 623 -9.55 29.56 1.80
N THR A 624 -9.79 30.79 2.25
CA THR A 624 -8.87 31.48 3.16
C THR A 624 -9.46 31.57 4.56
N THR A 625 -8.64 31.30 5.57
CA THR A 625 -8.97 31.58 6.98
C THR A 625 -8.20 32.86 7.32
N GLN A 626 -8.88 33.96 7.64
CA GLN A 626 -8.25 35.24 7.99
C GLN A 626 -7.25 35.78 6.92
N GLY A 627 -7.49 35.50 5.63
CA GLY A 627 -6.62 35.94 4.53
C GLY A 627 -5.38 35.06 4.28
N LYS A 628 -5.19 33.96 5.03
CA LYS A 628 -4.16 32.94 4.77
C LYS A 628 -4.77 31.71 4.08
N ARG A 629 -4.00 31.06 3.20
CA ARG A 629 -4.45 29.83 2.52
C ARG A 629 -4.47 28.66 3.49
N LYS A 630 -5.53 27.86 3.42
CA LYS A 630 -5.61 26.61 4.17
C LYS A 630 -4.64 25.57 3.58
N TYR A 631 -3.76 25.05 4.42
CA TYR A 631 -2.97 23.86 4.10
C TYR A 631 -3.79 22.63 4.44
N LEU A 632 -3.80 21.66 3.53
CA LEU A 632 -4.51 20.38 3.67
C LEU A 632 -3.56 19.24 3.31
N LEU A 633 -3.64 18.14 4.05
CA LEU A 633 -2.77 16.98 3.82
C LEU A 633 -3.19 16.22 2.56
N PHE A 634 -2.23 15.79 1.76
CA PHE A 634 -2.46 14.95 0.59
C PHE A 634 -1.60 13.69 0.68
N ASN A 635 -2.22 12.54 0.43
CA ASN A 635 -1.57 11.23 0.44
C ASN A 635 -2.16 10.32 -0.66
N ASP A 636 -1.55 9.15 -0.84
CA ASP A 636 -1.93 8.19 -1.88
C ASP A 636 -3.36 7.68 -1.73
N GLU A 637 -3.89 7.64 -0.51
CA GLU A 637 -5.26 7.19 -0.26
C GLU A 637 -6.28 8.23 -0.76
N LEU A 638 -6.06 9.51 -0.46
CA LEU A 638 -6.89 10.60 -0.98
C LEU A 638 -6.84 10.65 -2.52
N PHE A 639 -5.67 10.38 -3.12
CA PHE A 639 -5.52 10.22 -4.56
C PHE A 639 -6.40 9.09 -5.11
N LYS A 640 -6.32 7.87 -4.55
CA LYS A 640 -7.13 6.72 -4.99
C LYS A 640 -8.64 6.99 -4.92
N LEU A 641 -9.11 7.59 -3.83
CA LEU A 641 -10.52 7.91 -3.63
C LEU A 641 -11.00 8.99 -4.62
N THR A 642 -10.14 9.95 -4.96
CA THR A 642 -10.42 10.93 -6.01
C THR A 642 -10.55 10.25 -7.39
N ILE A 643 -9.64 9.33 -7.73
CA ILE A 643 -9.74 8.55 -8.97
C ILE A 643 -11.01 7.67 -8.97
N HIS A 644 -11.40 7.10 -7.84
CA HIS A 644 -12.64 6.32 -7.73
C HIS A 644 -13.89 7.15 -8.06
N ALA A 645 -13.98 8.37 -7.53
CA ALA A 645 -15.07 9.30 -7.87
C ALA A 645 -15.07 9.67 -9.37
N TYR A 646 -13.91 9.96 -9.96
CA TYR A 646 -13.79 10.28 -11.39
C TYR A 646 -14.18 9.12 -12.29
N ARG A 647 -13.80 7.88 -11.94
CA ARG A 647 -14.21 6.67 -12.66
C ARG A 647 -15.73 6.50 -12.65
N THR A 648 -16.35 6.73 -11.49
CA THR A 648 -17.81 6.65 -11.33
C THR A 648 -18.50 7.69 -12.22
N SER A 649 -18.10 8.95 -12.13
CA SER A 649 -18.63 10.02 -12.98
C SER A 649 -18.46 9.74 -14.47
N PHE A 650 -17.26 9.29 -14.87
CA PHE A 650 -16.98 8.94 -16.25
C PHE A 650 -17.84 7.77 -16.74
N ALA A 651 -18.13 6.75 -15.92
CA ALA A 651 -18.97 5.63 -16.30
C ALA A 651 -20.37 6.11 -16.76
N TYR A 652 -21.02 6.94 -15.95
CA TYR A 652 -22.32 7.51 -16.28
C TYR A 652 -22.25 8.49 -17.46
N ARG A 653 -21.22 9.36 -17.48
CA ARG A 653 -21.02 10.32 -18.57
C ARG A 653 -20.78 9.64 -19.91
N ASN A 654 -19.94 8.62 -19.95
CA ASN A 654 -19.65 7.87 -21.17
C ASN A 654 -20.85 7.01 -21.62
N ARG A 655 -21.71 6.55 -20.68
CA ARG A 655 -22.98 5.90 -21.03
C ARG A 655 -23.96 6.87 -21.70
N ALA A 656 -24.03 8.12 -21.22
CA ALA A 656 -24.93 9.14 -21.77
C ALA A 656 -24.39 9.80 -23.04
N PHE A 657 -23.09 10.08 -23.07
CA PHE A 657 -22.38 10.75 -24.15
C PHE A 657 -21.11 9.96 -24.50
N PRO A 658 -21.23 8.89 -25.29
CA PRO A 658 -20.09 8.05 -25.67
C PRO A 658 -19.00 8.86 -26.38
N VAL A 659 -17.76 8.67 -25.94
CA VAL A 659 -16.58 9.30 -26.53
C VAL A 659 -15.67 8.21 -27.12
N ASP A 660 -15.47 8.25 -28.44
CA ASP A 660 -14.48 7.42 -29.11
C ASP A 660 -13.05 7.96 -28.86
N ASP A 661 -12.04 7.19 -29.25
CA ASP A 661 -10.64 7.62 -29.17
C ASP A 661 -10.43 9.00 -29.84
N GLY A 662 -9.73 9.88 -29.13
CA GLY A 662 -9.43 11.24 -29.56
C GLY A 662 -8.84 12.08 -28.43
N MET A 663 -8.92 13.39 -28.59
CA MET A 663 -8.26 14.37 -27.73
C MET A 663 -9.27 15.20 -26.92
N ALA A 664 -8.82 15.79 -25.81
CA ALA A 664 -9.57 16.73 -25.00
C ALA A 664 -8.92 18.12 -25.12
N LEU A 665 -9.72 19.12 -25.47
CA LEU A 665 -9.32 20.52 -25.35
C LEU A 665 -9.50 20.95 -23.91
N GLU A 666 -8.40 21.03 -23.17
CA GLU A 666 -8.44 21.32 -21.74
C GLU A 666 -7.70 22.61 -21.40
N PHE A 667 -8.38 23.51 -20.71
CA PHE A 667 -7.80 24.73 -20.16
C PHE A 667 -7.45 24.50 -18.68
N ILE A 668 -6.29 23.88 -18.47
CA ILE A 668 -5.79 23.47 -17.16
C ILE A 668 -4.51 24.21 -16.84
N TYR A 669 -4.47 24.83 -15.65
CA TYR A 669 -3.32 25.60 -15.21
C TYR A 669 -2.77 25.00 -13.91
N GLY A 670 -1.53 24.53 -13.96
CA GLY A 670 -0.79 24.05 -12.80
C GLY A 670 -0.22 25.22 -11.99
N SER A 671 -0.25 25.11 -10.67
CA SER A 671 0.38 26.10 -9.81
C SER A 671 1.87 25.79 -9.58
N MET A 672 2.68 26.84 -9.49
CA MET A 672 4.09 26.71 -9.14
C MET A 672 4.22 26.06 -7.74
N PRO A 673 4.87 24.90 -7.63
CA PRO A 673 5.08 24.26 -6.34
C PRO A 673 6.12 25.03 -5.53
N PHE A 674 5.97 25.04 -4.21
CA PHE A 674 7.04 25.44 -3.30
C PHE A 674 7.26 24.37 -2.24
N THR A 675 8.43 24.38 -1.61
CA THR A 675 8.78 23.42 -0.57
C THR A 675 8.49 24.03 0.80
N THR A 676 7.74 23.30 1.62
CA THR A 676 7.52 23.61 3.05
C THR A 676 8.83 23.47 3.84
N LYS A 677 8.87 23.95 5.09
CA LYS A 677 10.08 23.82 5.93
C LYS A 677 10.46 22.35 6.18
N GLY A 678 9.46 21.47 6.28
CA GLY A 678 9.64 20.03 6.45
C GLY A 678 10.01 19.26 5.19
N GLY A 679 10.19 19.93 4.05
CA GLY A 679 10.55 19.27 2.78
C GLY A 679 9.36 18.77 1.95
N LEU A 680 8.12 18.89 2.42
CA LEU A 680 6.94 18.55 1.63
C LEU A 680 6.69 19.57 0.52
N THR A 681 6.27 19.08 -0.66
CA THR A 681 5.82 19.95 -1.75
C THR A 681 4.42 20.49 -1.46
N ALA A 682 4.24 21.80 -1.57
CA ALA A 682 2.96 22.48 -1.42
C ALA A 682 2.52 23.10 -2.74
N THR A 683 1.31 22.74 -3.19
CA THR A 683 0.70 23.25 -4.43
C THR A 683 -0.83 23.05 -4.37
N THR A 684 -1.58 23.45 -5.39
CA THR A 684 -3.04 23.23 -5.41
C THR A 684 -3.41 21.75 -5.45
N GLY A 685 -4.56 21.37 -4.89
CA GLY A 685 -5.02 19.97 -4.89
C GLY A 685 -5.11 19.35 -6.29
N THR A 686 -5.54 20.13 -7.29
CA THR A 686 -5.55 19.69 -8.70
C THR A 686 -4.13 19.48 -9.25
N THR A 687 -3.16 20.31 -8.85
CA THR A 687 -1.76 20.14 -9.28
C THR A 687 -1.12 18.92 -8.62
N ASN A 688 -1.41 18.65 -7.33
CA ASN A 688 -0.99 17.42 -6.67
C ASN A 688 -1.55 16.18 -7.39
N LEU A 689 -2.83 16.23 -7.79
CA LEU A 689 -3.46 15.17 -8.55
C LEU A 689 -2.77 14.92 -9.90
N TYR A 690 -2.53 15.97 -10.70
CA TYR A 690 -1.94 15.82 -12.04
C TYR A 690 -0.46 15.42 -12.02
N ARG A 691 0.30 15.83 -11.00
CA ARG A 691 1.72 15.49 -10.85
C ARG A 691 1.93 14.11 -10.20
N HIS A 692 0.88 13.48 -9.70
CA HIS A 692 1.00 12.17 -9.08
C HIS A 692 1.43 11.13 -10.12
N GLN A 693 2.44 10.31 -9.80
CA GLN A 693 3.03 9.35 -10.75
C GLN A 693 2.01 8.36 -11.35
N ASP A 694 0.99 7.99 -10.57
CA ASP A 694 -0.07 7.08 -11.00
C ASP A 694 -1.22 7.77 -11.77
N TYR A 695 -1.21 9.09 -11.93
CA TYR A 695 -2.34 9.82 -12.51
C TYR A 695 -2.60 9.43 -13.95
N GLU A 696 -1.60 9.54 -14.84
CA GLU A 696 -1.74 9.21 -16.25
C GLU A 696 -2.07 7.71 -16.46
N PRO A 697 -1.36 6.75 -15.83
CA PRO A 697 -1.72 5.33 -15.92
C PRO A 697 -3.13 4.99 -15.46
N ARG A 698 -3.67 5.68 -14.44
CA ARG A 698 -5.01 5.40 -13.88
C ARG A 698 -6.14 6.16 -14.57
N THR A 699 -5.83 7.24 -15.30
CA THR A 699 -6.84 8.06 -16.00
C THR A 699 -6.91 7.80 -17.49
N ARG A 700 -5.92 7.12 -18.08
CA ARG A 700 -5.82 6.81 -19.51
C ARG A 700 -7.11 6.22 -20.12
N ASP A 701 -7.81 5.36 -19.40
CA ASP A 701 -9.02 4.70 -19.92
C ASP A 701 -10.33 5.48 -19.64
N ILE A 702 -10.26 6.58 -18.89
CA ILE A 702 -11.44 7.38 -18.50
C ILE A 702 -11.40 8.84 -18.97
N LYS A 703 -10.39 9.19 -19.75
CA LYS A 703 -10.19 10.56 -20.21
C LYS A 703 -9.46 10.57 -21.57
N PRO A 704 -9.96 11.33 -22.56
CA PRO A 704 -9.22 11.56 -23.80
C PRO A 704 -7.89 12.30 -23.54
N ARG A 705 -6.88 12.08 -24.38
CA ARG A 705 -5.56 12.71 -24.20
C ARG A 705 -5.67 14.24 -24.33
N CYS A 706 -5.01 14.99 -23.46
CA CYS A 706 -5.03 16.46 -23.54
C CYS A 706 -4.33 16.93 -24.83
N CYS A 707 -4.90 17.94 -25.50
CA CYS A 707 -4.26 18.63 -26.63
C CYS A 707 -2.95 19.33 -26.24
N SER A 708 -2.86 19.78 -24.99
CA SER A 708 -1.77 20.61 -24.53
C SER A 708 -0.72 19.78 -23.79
N PRO A 709 0.58 19.99 -24.08
CA PRO A 709 1.66 19.31 -23.39
C PRO A 709 1.84 19.85 -21.97
N ASP A 710 2.53 19.09 -21.12
CA ASP A 710 2.76 19.44 -19.71
C ASP A 710 3.47 20.79 -19.54
N GLU A 711 4.38 21.14 -20.46
CA GLU A 711 5.08 22.43 -20.45
C GLU A 711 4.13 23.63 -20.61
N VAL A 712 2.96 23.43 -21.24
CA VAL A 712 1.91 24.45 -21.33
C VAL A 712 1.06 24.46 -20.07
N ILE A 713 0.67 23.28 -19.56
CA ILE A 713 -0.12 23.15 -18.33
C ILE A 713 0.60 23.77 -17.13
N PHE A 714 1.91 23.56 -17.03
CA PHE A 714 2.75 24.06 -15.94
C PHE A 714 3.54 25.32 -16.30
N ALA A 715 3.13 26.05 -17.35
CA ALA A 715 3.74 27.33 -17.69
C ALA A 715 3.47 28.38 -16.60
N GLY A 716 4.47 29.22 -16.33
CA GLY A 716 4.40 30.22 -15.25
C GLY A 716 3.50 31.43 -15.55
N ASP A 717 3.32 31.78 -16.83
CA ASP A 717 2.43 32.87 -17.25
C ASP A 717 1.09 32.32 -17.79
N PHE A 718 -0.01 32.78 -17.20
CA PHE A 718 -1.35 32.34 -17.54
C PHE A 718 -1.79 32.76 -18.95
N GLY A 719 -1.45 33.98 -19.38
CA GLY A 719 -1.82 34.49 -20.69
C GLY A 719 -1.13 33.68 -21.79
N GLU A 720 0.15 33.36 -21.59
CA GLU A 720 0.92 32.47 -22.48
C GLU A 720 0.34 31.06 -22.50
N ALA A 721 0.04 30.48 -21.33
CA ALA A 721 -0.54 29.14 -21.23
C ALA A 721 -1.88 29.06 -21.95
N LEU A 722 -2.78 30.02 -21.72
CA LEU A 722 -4.09 30.08 -22.37
C LEU A 722 -3.96 30.20 -23.90
N TYR A 723 -3.06 31.06 -24.38
CA TYR A 723 -2.78 31.19 -25.82
C TYR A 723 -2.30 29.86 -26.41
N CYS A 724 -1.36 29.19 -25.74
CA CYS A 724 -0.87 27.87 -26.13
C CYS A 724 -1.95 26.79 -26.09
N HIS A 725 -2.85 26.78 -25.11
CA HIS A 725 -3.99 25.85 -25.05
C HIS A 725 -4.90 26.00 -26.28
N LEU A 726 -5.23 27.25 -26.66
CA LEU A 726 -6.01 27.53 -27.86
C LEU A 726 -5.28 27.05 -29.13
N LEU A 727 -3.98 27.34 -29.24
CA LEU A 727 -3.17 26.92 -30.38
C LEU A 727 -3.11 25.40 -30.52
N CYS A 728 -2.78 24.68 -29.44
CA CYS A 728 -2.82 23.21 -29.39
C CYS A 728 -4.20 22.66 -29.77
N GLY A 729 -5.28 23.26 -29.27
CA GLY A 729 -6.64 22.89 -29.62
C GLY A 729 -6.93 23.02 -31.12
N LEU A 730 -6.49 24.10 -31.76
CA LEU A 730 -6.67 24.33 -33.19
C LEU A 730 -5.85 23.34 -34.04
N LEU A 731 -4.64 22.98 -33.61
CA LEU A 731 -3.81 21.97 -34.29
C LEU A 731 -4.45 20.59 -34.27
N SER A 732 -5.09 20.22 -33.17
CA SER A 732 -5.80 18.94 -33.01
C SER A 732 -7.30 19.05 -33.31
N ALA A 733 -7.74 20.04 -34.08
CA ALA A 733 -9.17 20.37 -34.25
C ALA A 733 -10.06 19.18 -34.66
N GLY A 734 -9.55 18.31 -35.53
CA GLY A 734 -10.23 17.10 -35.99
C GLY A 734 -10.31 15.97 -34.96
N GLU A 735 -9.47 15.98 -33.94
CA GLU A 735 -9.39 14.91 -32.92
C GLU A 735 -10.11 15.26 -31.62
N VAL A 736 -10.41 16.53 -31.39
CA VAL A 736 -11.08 16.99 -30.15
C VAL A 736 -12.48 16.39 -30.01
N ARG A 737 -12.69 15.63 -28.93
CA ARG A 737 -13.97 15.02 -28.57
C ARG A 737 -14.64 15.68 -27.37
N THR A 738 -13.87 16.33 -26.50
CA THR A 738 -14.39 16.98 -25.30
C THR A 738 -13.71 18.32 -25.09
N VAL A 739 -14.45 19.26 -24.50
CA VAL A 739 -13.94 20.58 -24.12
C VAL A 739 -14.12 20.74 -22.61
N PHE A 740 -13.04 21.11 -21.93
CA PHE A 740 -12.99 21.09 -20.47
C PHE A 740 -12.21 22.28 -19.90
N ALA A 741 -12.70 22.81 -18.79
CA ALA A 741 -11.92 23.59 -17.84
C ALA A 741 -12.49 23.35 -16.44
N MET A 742 -11.69 23.60 -15.40
CA MET A 742 -12.14 23.38 -14.02
C MET A 742 -13.39 24.19 -13.67
N PHE A 743 -13.40 25.48 -13.99
CA PHE A 743 -14.51 26.40 -13.73
C PHE A 743 -15.06 27.00 -15.03
N ALA A 744 -16.37 27.22 -15.08
CA ALA A 744 -17.07 27.81 -16.21
C ALA A 744 -16.45 29.15 -16.67
N HIS A 745 -16.01 29.96 -15.71
CA HIS A 745 -15.28 31.21 -15.95
C HIS A 745 -14.07 31.03 -16.90
N ASN A 746 -13.29 29.96 -16.73
CA ASN A 746 -12.09 29.71 -17.55
C ASN A 746 -12.45 29.43 -19.00
N LEU A 747 -13.57 28.72 -19.25
CA LEU A 747 -14.06 28.49 -20.61
C LEU A 747 -14.48 29.80 -21.27
N VAL A 748 -15.24 30.64 -20.57
CA VAL A 748 -15.65 31.95 -21.09
C VAL A 748 -14.42 32.82 -21.39
N LEU A 749 -13.45 32.86 -20.49
CA LEU A 749 -12.22 33.62 -20.67
C LEU A 749 -11.39 33.10 -21.86
N ALA A 750 -11.27 31.79 -22.02
CA ALA A 750 -10.57 31.18 -23.13
C ALA A 750 -11.19 31.57 -24.49
N PHE A 751 -12.51 31.44 -24.62
CA PHE A 751 -13.19 31.79 -25.88
C PHE A 751 -13.24 33.29 -26.12
N GLN A 752 -13.42 34.12 -25.10
CA GLN A 752 -13.28 35.59 -25.24
C GLN A 752 -11.86 36.00 -25.67
N THR A 753 -10.84 35.25 -25.25
CA THR A 753 -9.47 35.52 -25.70
C THR A 753 -9.31 35.10 -27.15
N LEU A 754 -9.84 33.93 -27.54
CA LEU A 754 -9.86 33.49 -28.94
C LEU A 754 -10.52 34.54 -29.85
N GLU A 755 -11.62 35.18 -29.41
CA GLU A 755 -12.28 36.26 -30.16
C GLU A 755 -11.33 37.41 -30.53
N ARG A 756 -10.31 37.66 -29.70
CA ARG A 756 -9.37 38.78 -29.83
C ARG A 756 -8.09 38.40 -30.57
N VAL A 757 -7.62 37.15 -30.39
CA VAL A 757 -6.28 36.74 -30.82
C VAL A 757 -6.28 35.68 -31.93
N TRP A 758 -7.44 35.34 -32.51
CA TRP A 758 -7.52 34.30 -33.54
C TRP A 758 -6.66 34.62 -34.79
N GLU A 759 -6.47 35.89 -35.14
CA GLU A 759 -5.60 36.30 -36.25
C GLU A 759 -4.13 35.97 -35.95
N GLU A 760 -3.66 36.28 -34.73
CA GLU A 760 -2.32 35.93 -34.27
C GLU A 760 -2.09 34.40 -34.24
N LEU A 761 -3.11 33.65 -33.77
CA LEU A 761 -3.07 32.18 -33.77
C LEU A 761 -2.94 31.62 -35.20
N CYS A 762 -3.68 32.19 -36.16
CA CYS A 762 -3.56 31.81 -37.58
C CYS A 762 -2.16 32.11 -38.12
N ASP A 763 -1.55 33.23 -37.75
CA ASP A 763 -0.19 33.58 -38.19
C ASP A 763 0.87 32.64 -37.62
N ASP A 764 0.72 32.21 -36.37
CA ASP A 764 1.62 31.24 -35.73
C ASP A 764 1.49 29.85 -36.37
N ILE A 765 0.27 29.39 -36.70
CA ILE A 765 0.02 28.16 -37.46
C ILE A 765 0.65 28.25 -38.85
N ARG A 766 0.48 29.39 -39.53
CA ARG A 766 1.06 29.63 -40.87
C ARG A 766 2.58 29.66 -40.83
N ARG A 767 3.18 30.14 -39.74
CA ARG A 767 4.64 30.17 -39.53
C ARG A 767 5.21 28.83 -39.08
N GLY A 768 4.41 28.00 -38.40
CA GLY A 768 4.82 26.74 -37.81
C GLY A 768 5.54 26.89 -36.45
N ALA A 769 5.38 28.03 -35.77
CA ALA A 769 5.97 28.27 -34.45
C ALA A 769 5.24 29.42 -33.72
N PRO A 770 5.07 29.35 -32.40
CA PRO A 770 4.53 30.47 -31.62
C PRO A 770 5.46 31.68 -31.65
N SER A 771 4.89 32.89 -31.74
CA SER A 771 5.66 34.13 -31.69
C SER A 771 6.45 34.26 -30.37
N PRO A 772 7.78 34.51 -30.41
CA PRO A 772 8.58 34.72 -29.21
C PRO A 772 8.17 35.93 -28.37
N ALA A 773 7.46 36.88 -28.97
CA ALA A 773 6.90 38.05 -28.27
C ALA A 773 5.60 37.71 -27.54
N ARG A 774 4.87 36.67 -27.99
CA ARG A 774 3.60 36.22 -27.40
C ARG A 774 3.81 35.14 -26.34
N VAL A 775 4.73 34.20 -26.60
CA VAL A 775 5.09 33.10 -25.69
C VAL A 775 6.57 33.24 -25.36
N THR A 776 6.86 33.86 -24.22
CA THR A 776 8.25 34.10 -23.78
C THR A 776 8.87 32.84 -23.18
N ALA A 777 8.06 31.97 -22.56
CA ALA A 777 8.50 30.72 -21.96
C ALA A 777 9.07 29.75 -23.01
N LEU A 778 10.38 29.52 -22.96
CA LEU A 778 11.10 28.70 -23.94
C LEU A 778 10.60 27.24 -23.97
N ALA A 779 10.32 26.64 -22.81
CA ALA A 779 9.84 25.27 -22.70
C ALA A 779 8.48 25.08 -23.38
N ALA A 780 7.50 25.95 -23.07
CA ALA A 780 6.18 25.92 -23.69
C ALA A 780 6.27 26.16 -25.21
N ARG A 781 7.08 27.14 -25.64
CA ARG A 781 7.27 27.43 -27.07
C ARG A 781 7.88 26.26 -27.83
N ASN A 782 8.87 25.57 -27.26
CA ASN A 782 9.48 24.39 -27.87
C ASN A 782 8.49 23.23 -27.96
N ALA A 783 7.76 22.96 -26.89
CA ALA A 783 6.76 21.88 -26.84
C ALA A 783 5.63 22.10 -27.86
N VAL A 784 5.12 23.33 -27.97
CA VAL A 784 4.08 23.67 -28.96
C VAL A 784 4.62 23.66 -30.39
N SER A 785 5.86 24.11 -30.61
CA SER A 785 6.50 24.03 -31.94
C SER A 785 6.71 22.59 -32.38
N ALA A 786 6.96 21.65 -31.46
CA ALA A 786 7.07 20.23 -31.78
C ALA A 786 5.75 19.63 -32.32
N LEU A 787 4.60 20.22 -31.99
CA LEU A 787 3.30 19.85 -32.56
C LEU A 787 3.08 20.43 -33.97
N MET A 788 3.93 21.37 -34.41
CA MET A 788 3.91 22.01 -35.73
C MET A 788 5.22 21.74 -36.49
N PRO A 789 5.49 20.49 -36.92
CA PRO A 789 6.76 20.15 -37.55
C PRO A 789 7.02 20.90 -38.87
N ALA A 790 5.98 21.47 -39.49
CA ALA A 790 6.08 22.33 -40.66
C ALA A 790 5.01 23.45 -40.63
N PRO A 791 5.28 24.59 -41.29
CA PRO A 791 4.28 25.62 -41.58
C PRO A 791 2.98 25.04 -42.20
N ASN A 792 1.81 25.43 -41.69
CA ASN A 792 0.53 24.91 -42.18
C ASN A 792 -0.44 26.03 -42.60
N ALA A 793 -0.17 26.63 -43.77
CA ALA A 793 -1.01 27.69 -44.32
C ALA A 793 -2.47 27.24 -44.58
N ALA A 794 -2.67 25.98 -44.99
CA ALA A 794 -4.01 25.46 -45.28
C ALA A 794 -4.91 25.42 -44.02
N LEU A 795 -4.37 24.95 -42.89
CA LEU A 795 -5.08 24.98 -41.61
C LEU A 795 -5.32 26.42 -41.14
N ALA A 796 -4.31 27.29 -41.25
CA ALA A 796 -4.44 28.69 -40.88
C ALA A 796 -5.57 29.40 -41.66
N ASP A 797 -5.66 29.18 -42.97
CA ASP A 797 -6.69 29.76 -43.83
C ASP A 797 -8.08 29.16 -43.55
N GLU A 798 -8.15 27.87 -43.22
CA GLU A 798 -9.39 27.23 -42.78
C GLU A 798 -9.91 27.82 -41.45
N VAL A 799 -9.04 27.95 -40.45
CA VAL A 799 -9.39 28.55 -39.15
C VAL A 799 -9.80 30.01 -39.36
N ALA A 800 -9.05 30.77 -40.16
CA ALA A 800 -9.36 32.18 -40.44
C ALA A 800 -10.74 32.34 -41.09
N ARG A 801 -11.07 31.51 -42.08
CA ARG A 801 -12.38 31.50 -42.73
C ARG A 801 -13.52 31.14 -41.75
N LYS A 802 -13.30 30.16 -40.87
CA LYS A 802 -14.27 29.77 -39.84
C LYS A 802 -14.48 30.92 -38.83
N CYS A 803 -13.41 31.51 -38.31
CA CYS A 803 -13.47 32.64 -37.38
C CYS A 803 -14.14 33.86 -38.00
N ALA A 804 -13.78 34.25 -39.23
CA ALA A 804 -14.43 35.35 -39.94
C ALA A 804 -15.96 35.16 -40.10
N GLY A 805 -16.39 33.93 -40.38
CA GLY A 805 -17.83 33.58 -40.43
C GLY A 805 -18.53 33.63 -39.06
N LEU A 806 -17.79 33.45 -37.97
CA LEU A 806 -18.30 33.51 -36.60
C LEU A 806 -18.43 34.95 -36.09
N VAL A 807 -17.59 35.89 -36.55
CA VAL A 807 -17.70 37.32 -36.18
C VAL A 807 -19.10 37.85 -36.47
N GLY A 808 -19.65 37.58 -37.66
CA GLY A 808 -21.01 37.99 -38.04
C GLY A 808 -22.14 37.28 -37.28
N ARG A 809 -21.83 36.20 -36.54
CA ARG A 809 -22.76 35.46 -35.67
C ARG A 809 -22.51 35.71 -34.20
N SER A 810 -21.73 36.76 -33.87
CA SER A 810 -21.30 37.07 -32.51
C SER A 810 -20.65 35.87 -31.81
N TRP A 811 -19.91 35.03 -32.54
CA TRP A 811 -19.22 33.83 -32.03
C TRP A 811 -20.12 32.71 -31.50
N ARG A 812 -21.41 32.73 -31.82
CA ARG A 812 -22.34 31.66 -31.44
C ARG A 812 -21.95 30.34 -32.09
N GLY A 813 -21.83 29.28 -31.29
CA GLY A 813 -21.46 27.95 -31.78
C GLY A 813 -20.00 27.84 -32.23
N VAL A 814 -19.09 28.66 -31.69
CA VAL A 814 -17.65 28.58 -31.98
C VAL A 814 -17.09 27.18 -31.73
N ILE A 815 -17.55 26.49 -30.68
CA ILE A 815 -17.04 25.16 -30.33
C ILE A 815 -17.31 24.14 -31.45
N PRO A 816 -18.56 23.89 -31.87
CA PRO A 816 -18.81 22.97 -32.98
C PRO A 816 -18.31 23.47 -34.34
N ALA A 817 -18.06 24.78 -34.51
CA ALA A 817 -17.51 25.31 -35.76
C ALA A 817 -16.00 25.02 -35.92
N LEU A 818 -15.23 25.15 -34.84
CA LEU A 818 -13.78 24.90 -34.84
C LEU A 818 -13.44 23.45 -34.48
N TRP A 819 -14.18 22.83 -33.57
CA TRP A 819 -14.02 21.45 -33.10
C TRP A 819 -15.28 20.62 -33.39
N PRO A 820 -15.52 20.25 -34.66
CA PRO A 820 -16.80 19.65 -35.08
C PRO A 820 -17.08 18.26 -34.48
N ASN A 821 -16.05 17.58 -33.96
CA ASN A 821 -16.16 16.26 -33.33
C ASN A 821 -16.38 16.30 -31.81
N ALA A 822 -16.47 17.50 -31.22
CA ALA A 822 -16.78 17.66 -29.81
C ALA A 822 -18.15 17.06 -29.48
N ARG A 823 -18.24 16.28 -28.38
CA ARG A 823 -19.45 15.59 -27.93
C ARG A 823 -20.18 16.34 -26.83
N TYR A 824 -19.44 17.00 -25.94
CA TYR A 824 -19.98 17.79 -24.84
C TYR A 824 -18.93 18.77 -24.30
N VAL A 825 -19.40 19.76 -23.54
CA VAL A 825 -18.58 20.68 -22.75
C VAL A 825 -18.79 20.36 -21.28
N HIS A 826 -17.72 20.13 -20.53
CA HIS A 826 -17.79 19.75 -19.11
C HIS A 826 -16.99 20.70 -18.23
N SER A 827 -17.59 21.16 -17.12
CA SER A 827 -16.96 22.08 -16.17
C SER A 827 -17.77 22.18 -14.87
N ILE A 828 -17.22 22.80 -13.82
CA ILE A 828 -18.02 23.25 -12.67
C ILE A 828 -18.87 24.44 -13.11
N MET A 829 -20.18 24.24 -13.13
CA MET A 829 -21.19 25.17 -13.65
C MET A 829 -22.29 25.50 -12.62
N THR A 830 -22.12 25.07 -11.36
CA THR A 830 -23.09 25.28 -10.27
C THR A 830 -22.61 26.36 -9.30
N GLY A 831 -23.52 26.87 -8.47
CA GLY A 831 -23.22 27.94 -7.51
C GLY A 831 -22.83 29.22 -8.22
N SER A 832 -21.74 29.86 -7.78
CA SER A 832 -21.21 31.12 -8.36
C SER A 832 -20.87 31.05 -9.85
N MET A 833 -20.77 29.83 -10.41
CA MET A 833 -20.43 29.57 -11.80
C MET A 833 -21.67 29.49 -12.72
N GLU A 834 -22.88 29.39 -12.14
CA GLU A 834 -24.13 29.26 -12.90
C GLU A 834 -24.36 30.47 -13.82
N HIS A 835 -23.89 31.66 -13.41
CA HIS A 835 -23.95 32.89 -14.22
C HIS A 835 -23.32 32.73 -15.61
N TYR A 836 -22.22 31.97 -15.73
CA TYR A 836 -21.51 31.79 -16.99
C TYR A 836 -22.17 30.76 -17.92
N VAL A 837 -23.15 29.98 -17.45
CA VAL A 837 -23.77 28.88 -18.21
C VAL A 837 -24.42 29.40 -19.48
N ARG A 838 -25.08 30.57 -19.43
CA ARG A 838 -25.65 31.21 -20.63
C ARG A 838 -24.59 31.51 -21.69
N ARG A 839 -23.44 32.04 -21.30
CA ARG A 839 -22.34 32.37 -22.22
C ARG A 839 -21.65 31.12 -22.77
N ILE A 840 -21.45 30.09 -21.95
CA ILE A 840 -20.94 28.80 -22.42
C ILE A 840 -21.92 28.17 -23.41
N ARG A 841 -23.22 28.21 -23.14
CA ARG A 841 -24.27 27.71 -24.05
C ARG A 841 -24.23 28.45 -25.39
N HIS A 842 -23.96 29.75 -25.38
CA HIS A 842 -23.73 30.53 -26.60
C HIS A 842 -22.55 30.00 -27.43
N TYR A 843 -21.41 29.73 -26.80
CA TYR A 843 -20.23 29.17 -27.49
C TYR A 843 -20.39 27.70 -27.91
N ALA A 844 -21.03 26.89 -27.07
CA ALA A 844 -21.32 25.47 -27.30
C ALA A 844 -22.37 25.25 -28.39
N GLY A 845 -23.25 26.23 -28.61
CA GLY A 845 -24.35 26.13 -29.57
C GLY A 845 -25.36 25.07 -29.15
N GLY A 846 -25.29 23.90 -29.77
CA GLY A 846 -26.15 22.74 -29.49
C GLY A 846 -25.48 21.63 -28.69
N LEU A 847 -24.20 21.77 -28.32
CA LEU A 847 -23.49 20.74 -27.55
C LEU A 847 -24.03 20.66 -26.11
N PRO A 848 -24.19 19.44 -25.55
CA PRO A 848 -24.53 19.24 -24.15
C PRO A 848 -23.54 19.93 -23.21
N LEU A 849 -24.08 20.63 -22.21
CA LEU A 849 -23.30 21.16 -21.08
C LEU A 849 -23.46 20.21 -19.90
N VAL A 850 -22.36 19.63 -19.46
CA VAL A 850 -22.35 18.64 -18.39
C VAL A 850 -21.73 19.30 -17.14
N ALA A 851 -22.42 19.21 -16.00
CA ALA A 851 -21.88 19.68 -14.72
C ALA A 851 -20.84 18.68 -14.18
N MET A 852 -19.75 19.21 -13.62
CA MET A 852 -18.70 18.41 -12.98
C MET A 852 -19.02 18.00 -11.56
N ASP A 853 -18.38 16.93 -11.12
CA ASP A 853 -18.48 16.34 -9.79
C ASP A 853 -18.32 17.37 -8.66
N TYR A 854 -18.95 17.09 -7.53
CA TYR A 854 -18.88 17.90 -6.33
C TYR A 854 -17.75 17.40 -5.42
N GLY A 855 -16.80 18.28 -5.13
CA GLY A 855 -15.67 18.03 -4.24
C GLY A 855 -14.91 19.30 -3.88
N ALA A 856 -13.94 19.16 -2.97
CA ALA A 856 -13.09 20.23 -2.48
C ALA A 856 -11.63 19.76 -2.36
N SER A 857 -10.74 20.64 -1.88
CA SER A 857 -9.34 20.25 -1.63
C SER A 857 -9.21 19.26 -0.47
N GLU A 858 -10.21 19.23 0.41
CA GLU A 858 -10.39 18.29 1.52
C GLU A 858 -10.76 16.87 1.06
N GLY A 859 -11.33 16.72 -0.14
CA GLY A 859 -11.71 15.43 -0.72
C GLY A 859 -12.93 15.52 -1.66
N MET A 860 -13.19 14.43 -2.37
CA MET A 860 -14.38 14.27 -3.22
C MET A 860 -15.61 13.95 -2.37
N VAL A 861 -16.78 14.50 -2.74
CA VAL A 861 -18.05 14.30 -2.02
C VAL A 861 -19.02 13.46 -2.85
N ALA A 862 -19.32 13.91 -4.07
CA ALA A 862 -20.41 13.33 -4.86
C ALA A 862 -20.13 13.41 -6.38
N PRO A 863 -20.04 12.28 -7.10
CA PRO A 863 -20.00 12.28 -8.55
C PRO A 863 -21.34 12.73 -9.18
N ASN A 864 -21.25 13.25 -10.41
CA ASN A 864 -22.44 13.48 -11.24
C ASN A 864 -22.85 12.19 -11.98
N VAL A 865 -23.88 11.51 -11.47
CA VAL A 865 -24.45 10.29 -12.07
C VAL A 865 -25.65 10.56 -12.99
N GLU A 866 -26.05 11.83 -13.13
CA GLU A 866 -27.15 12.29 -13.99
C GLU A 866 -26.65 13.33 -15.01
N PRO A 867 -25.66 12.98 -15.86
CA PRO A 867 -24.94 13.93 -16.71
C PRO A 867 -25.81 14.61 -17.78
N THR A 868 -27.00 14.10 -18.05
CA THR A 868 -27.97 14.68 -19.00
C THR A 868 -28.80 15.82 -18.40
N VAL A 869 -28.78 15.98 -17.09
CA VAL A 869 -29.49 17.06 -16.40
C VAL A 869 -28.78 18.40 -16.67
N PRO A 870 -29.51 19.46 -17.06
CA PRO A 870 -28.91 20.77 -17.27
C PRO A 870 -28.18 21.29 -16.02
N PRO A 871 -27.07 22.03 -16.17
CA PRO A 871 -26.28 22.53 -15.04
C PRO A 871 -27.07 23.25 -13.94
N GLU A 872 -28.10 24.03 -14.30
CA GLU A 872 -28.97 24.78 -13.38
C GLU A 872 -29.78 23.88 -12.44
N HIS A 873 -29.99 22.63 -12.87
CA HIS A 873 -30.74 21.60 -12.14
C HIS A 873 -29.85 20.45 -11.67
N ALA A 874 -28.53 20.54 -11.86
CA ALA A 874 -27.61 19.48 -11.53
C ALA A 874 -27.67 19.09 -10.05
N THR A 875 -27.71 17.79 -9.81
CA THR A 875 -27.64 17.16 -8.49
C THR A 875 -26.52 16.15 -8.46
N PHE A 876 -25.82 16.06 -7.33
CA PHE A 876 -24.67 15.19 -7.15
C PHE A 876 -25.00 14.11 -6.13
N THR A 877 -24.75 12.85 -6.47
CA THR A 877 -25.12 11.73 -5.60
C THR A 877 -23.94 11.36 -4.72
N VAL A 878 -24.10 11.41 -3.40
CA VAL A 878 -22.97 11.18 -2.48
C VAL A 878 -22.43 9.76 -2.62
N LEU A 879 -21.11 9.64 -2.74
CA LEU A 879 -20.40 8.36 -2.82
C LEU A 879 -20.04 7.92 -1.39
N PRO A 880 -20.70 6.89 -0.82
CA PRO A 880 -20.64 6.64 0.63
C PRO A 880 -19.32 6.02 1.14
N ASP A 881 -18.38 5.66 0.27
CA ASP A 881 -17.12 5.00 0.64
C ASP A 881 -15.87 5.90 0.51
N VAL A 882 -16.00 7.13 0.01
CA VAL A 882 -14.87 8.06 -0.13
C VAL A 882 -14.56 8.87 1.12
N ALA A 883 -15.54 9.07 1.99
CA ALA A 883 -15.39 9.71 3.30
C ALA A 883 -16.60 9.37 4.17
N TYR A 884 -16.49 9.59 5.48
CA TYR A 884 -17.66 9.55 6.37
C TYR A 884 -18.30 10.95 6.41
N PHE A 885 -19.61 11.04 6.16
CA PHE A 885 -20.35 12.28 5.99
C PHE A 885 -21.40 12.45 7.08
N GLU A 886 -21.39 13.63 7.68
CA GLU A 886 -22.44 14.14 8.56
C GLU A 886 -23.00 15.45 7.97
N PHE A 887 -24.18 15.85 8.40
CA PHE A 887 -24.88 17.02 7.86
C PHE A 887 -25.47 17.85 9.01
N VAL A 888 -25.06 19.11 9.13
CA VAL A 888 -25.62 20.04 10.14
C VAL A 888 -26.89 20.66 9.57
N PRO A 889 -28.08 20.41 10.16
CA PRO A 889 -29.32 21.03 9.69
C PRO A 889 -29.27 22.55 9.85
N LEU A 890 -29.72 23.30 8.84
CA LEU A 890 -29.79 24.76 8.86
C LEU A 890 -31.26 25.20 8.91
N LYS A 891 -31.77 25.56 10.10
CA LYS A 891 -33.12 26.12 10.28
C LYS A 891 -33.09 27.65 10.20
N MET A 892 -34.00 28.23 9.43
CA MET A 892 -34.29 29.67 9.50
C MET A 892 -34.83 30.00 10.88
N ALA A 893 -34.18 30.91 11.61
CA ALA A 893 -34.64 31.34 12.93
C ALA A 893 -36.03 31.99 12.81
N SER A 894 -37.00 31.49 13.58
CA SER A 894 -38.31 32.10 13.77
C SER A 894 -38.36 32.74 15.15
N ASP A 895 -38.54 34.06 15.17
CA ASP A 895 -38.90 34.96 16.27
C ASP A 895 -38.27 34.72 17.66
N GLY A 896 -37.34 35.61 18.03
CA GLY A 896 -37.22 36.13 19.40
C GLY A 896 -35.82 36.12 20.02
N GLY A 897 -35.18 37.30 20.06
CA GLY A 897 -34.09 37.59 21.02
C GLY A 897 -32.80 38.09 20.36
N GLY A 898 -32.61 39.41 20.41
CA GLY A 898 -31.50 40.16 19.81
C GLY A 898 -30.10 39.57 19.90
N GLY A 899 -29.37 39.73 18.79
CA GLY A 899 -27.91 39.90 18.79
C GLY A 899 -27.08 38.70 18.35
N ASP A 900 -27.37 38.13 17.17
CA ASP A 900 -26.46 37.60 16.13
C ASP A 900 -27.32 36.67 15.25
N GLY A 901 -27.48 36.99 13.96
CA GLY A 901 -28.45 36.35 13.05
C GLY A 901 -28.06 34.94 12.61
N CYS A 902 -27.86 34.03 13.56
CA CYS A 902 -27.42 32.66 13.34
C CYS A 902 -28.59 31.73 13.01
N TYR A 903 -28.41 30.85 12.00
CA TYR A 903 -29.13 29.58 11.93
C TYR A 903 -28.97 28.86 13.28
N ASP A 904 -30.07 28.36 13.86
CA ASP A 904 -29.99 27.44 15.00
C ASP A 904 -29.30 26.15 14.53
N GLU A 905 -28.02 26.01 14.89
CA GLU A 905 -27.23 24.82 14.58
C GLU A 905 -27.74 23.65 15.44
N ALA A 906 -28.35 22.66 14.80
CA ALA A 906 -28.77 21.41 15.44
C ALA A 906 -27.64 20.37 15.42
N GLU A 907 -27.79 19.28 16.17
CA GLU A 907 -26.85 18.17 16.10
C GLU A 907 -26.73 17.61 14.67
N PRO A 908 -25.50 17.29 14.21
CA PRO A 908 -25.31 16.71 12.89
C PRO A 908 -26.03 15.37 12.74
N VAL A 909 -26.67 15.17 11.60
CA VAL A 909 -27.33 13.92 11.23
C VAL A 909 -26.45 13.10 10.27
N GLY A 910 -26.62 11.78 10.25
CA GLY A 910 -25.87 10.90 9.35
C GLY A 910 -26.30 11.04 7.89
N LEU A 911 -25.49 10.49 6.97
CA LEU A 911 -25.74 10.54 5.52
C LEU A 911 -27.17 10.16 5.09
N THR A 912 -27.76 9.14 5.73
CA THR A 912 -29.09 8.62 5.38
C THR A 912 -30.24 9.27 6.15
N ASP A 913 -29.93 10.10 7.15
CA ASP A 913 -30.91 10.69 8.07
C ASP A 913 -31.35 12.09 7.62
N VAL A 914 -30.83 12.56 6.48
CA VAL A 914 -31.16 13.86 5.92
C VAL A 914 -32.57 13.86 5.31
N THR A 915 -33.25 15.00 5.42
CA THR A 915 -34.62 15.18 4.90
C THR A 915 -34.62 15.89 3.55
N VAL A 916 -35.37 15.35 2.59
CA VAL A 916 -35.54 15.96 1.25
C VAL A 916 -36.14 17.36 1.37
N GLY A 917 -35.57 18.33 0.67
CA GLY A 917 -36.02 19.73 0.67
C GLY A 917 -35.31 20.61 1.70
N GLU A 918 -34.71 20.02 2.73
CA GLU A 918 -34.00 20.74 3.79
C GLU A 918 -32.58 21.11 3.39
N HIS A 919 -32.01 22.10 4.08
CA HIS A 919 -30.66 22.63 3.87
C HIS A 919 -29.72 22.16 4.96
N TYR A 920 -28.50 21.83 4.57
CA TYR A 920 -27.47 21.32 5.47
C TYR A 920 -26.10 21.91 5.15
N GLU A 921 -25.28 22.07 6.17
CA GLU A 921 -23.83 22.20 5.98
C GLU A 921 -23.18 20.82 5.96
N VAL A 922 -22.28 20.59 4.99
CA VAL A 922 -21.57 19.32 4.85
C VAL A 922 -20.43 19.23 5.86
N VAL A 923 -20.39 18.12 6.60
CA VAL A 923 -19.31 17.74 7.51
C VAL A 923 -18.69 16.44 7.01
N MET A 924 -17.36 16.37 6.97
CA MET A 924 -16.67 15.17 6.47
C MET A 924 -15.54 14.71 7.39
N THR A 925 -15.36 13.40 7.43
CA THR A 925 -14.21 12.72 8.06
C THR A 925 -13.48 11.91 7.01
N THR A 926 -12.16 12.11 6.86
CA THR A 926 -11.36 11.59 5.75
C THR A 926 -10.21 10.71 6.22
N PHE A 927 -9.72 9.83 5.34
CA PHE A 927 -8.53 9.01 5.57
C PHE A 927 -7.26 9.85 5.79
N ALA A 928 -7.20 11.05 5.21
CA ALA A 928 -6.08 11.98 5.34
C ALA A 928 -6.06 12.76 6.67
N GLY A 929 -6.95 12.45 7.61
CA GLY A 929 -6.88 12.98 8.97
C GLY A 929 -7.68 14.25 9.22
N LEU A 930 -8.71 14.52 8.41
CA LEU A 930 -9.74 15.50 8.77
C LEU A 930 -10.85 14.75 9.52
N TYR A 931 -11.20 15.18 10.73
CA TYR A 931 -12.21 14.54 11.57
C TYR A 931 -13.33 15.52 11.89
N ARG A 932 -14.57 15.12 11.59
CA ARG A 932 -15.79 15.95 11.70
C ARG A 932 -15.56 17.39 11.21
N TYR A 933 -14.86 17.50 10.09
CA TYR A 933 -14.43 18.77 9.53
C TYR A 933 -15.59 19.43 8.80
N ARG A 934 -15.93 20.65 9.23
CA ARG A 934 -16.92 21.52 8.60
C ARG A 934 -16.37 22.02 7.26
N LEU A 935 -16.92 21.48 6.16
CA LEU A 935 -16.54 21.87 4.82
C LEU A 935 -16.90 23.34 4.53
N GLY A 936 -17.95 23.82 5.20
CA GLY A 936 -18.51 25.15 4.99
C GLY A 936 -19.31 25.26 3.70
N ASP A 937 -19.65 24.16 3.04
CA ASP A 937 -20.52 24.15 1.87
C ASP A 937 -21.97 23.85 2.30
N VAL A 938 -22.91 24.68 1.83
CA VAL A 938 -24.35 24.53 2.07
C VAL A 938 -24.98 23.81 0.89
N VAL A 939 -25.71 22.74 1.19
CA VAL A 939 -26.39 21.89 0.21
C VAL A 939 -27.86 21.72 0.55
N LYS A 940 -28.68 21.56 -0.47
CA LYS A 940 -30.08 21.16 -0.35
C LYS A 940 -30.23 19.70 -0.77
N VAL A 941 -30.93 18.89 0.02
CA VAL A 941 -31.23 17.50 -0.36
C VAL A 941 -32.32 17.51 -1.43
N ALA A 942 -31.97 17.13 -2.65
CA ALA A 942 -32.89 17.10 -3.79
C ALA A 942 -33.71 15.80 -3.86
N GLY A 943 -33.22 14.73 -3.23
CA GLY A 943 -33.82 13.41 -3.26
C GLY A 943 -32.81 12.35 -2.84
N PHE A 944 -33.08 11.10 -3.18
CA PHE A 944 -32.20 9.96 -2.93
C PHE A 944 -31.93 9.17 -4.21
N TYR A 945 -30.74 8.59 -4.31
CA TYR A 945 -30.38 7.54 -5.26
C TYR A 945 -30.17 6.26 -4.46
N ASN A 946 -31.03 5.26 -4.65
CA ASN A 946 -31.13 4.15 -3.71
C ASN A 946 -31.27 4.69 -2.26
N ALA A 947 -30.30 4.43 -1.38
CA ALA A 947 -30.29 4.92 0.00
C ALA A 947 -29.37 6.14 0.24
N THR A 948 -28.60 6.61 -0.75
CA THR A 948 -27.69 7.76 -0.57
C THR A 948 -28.33 9.06 -1.07
N PRO A 949 -28.14 10.23 -0.42
CA PRO A 949 -28.78 11.47 -0.83
C PRO A 949 -28.19 12.06 -2.12
N LYS A 950 -29.07 12.74 -2.86
CA LYS A 950 -28.72 13.64 -3.97
C LYS A 950 -28.64 15.07 -3.44
N LEU A 951 -27.49 15.70 -3.61
CA LEU A 951 -27.21 17.04 -3.12
C LEU A 951 -27.27 18.05 -4.26
N LYS A 952 -28.00 19.14 -4.04
CA LYS A 952 -27.90 20.36 -4.85
C LYS A 952 -27.03 21.36 -4.10
N PHE A 953 -25.92 21.77 -4.69
CA PHE A 953 -25.08 22.83 -4.14
C PHE A 953 -25.85 24.15 -4.08
N VAL A 954 -25.78 24.86 -2.95
CA VAL A 954 -26.45 26.16 -2.76
C VAL A 954 -25.44 27.28 -2.68
N SER A 955 -24.53 27.25 -1.71
CA SER A 955 -23.53 28.30 -1.48
C SER A 955 -22.38 27.81 -0.60
N ARG A 956 -21.33 28.62 -0.49
CA ARG A 956 -20.38 28.51 0.63
C ARG A 956 -20.93 29.31 1.80
N GLY A 957 -20.84 28.77 3.02
CA GLY A 957 -21.54 29.15 4.24
C GLY A 957 -21.24 30.55 4.78
N LYS A 958 -21.69 30.78 6.03
CA LYS A 958 -22.02 32.03 6.76
C LYS A 958 -21.26 33.37 6.51
N ASN A 959 -20.14 33.42 5.78
CA ASN A 959 -19.27 34.61 5.68
C ASN A 959 -19.38 35.41 4.36
N LEU A 960 -20.38 35.18 3.52
CA LEU A 960 -20.52 35.83 2.20
C LEU A 960 -21.95 36.34 1.92
N THR A 961 -22.62 36.91 2.93
CA THR A 961 -23.92 37.58 2.78
C THR A 961 -23.76 39.10 2.76
N LEU A 962 -24.57 39.78 1.95
CA LEU A 962 -24.79 41.21 2.12
C LEU A 962 -25.78 41.42 3.27
N SER A 963 -25.44 42.32 4.19
CA SER A 963 -26.29 42.68 5.32
C SER A 963 -25.93 44.09 5.78
N ILE A 964 -26.95 44.91 6.07
CA ILE A 964 -26.79 46.26 6.62
C ILE A 964 -27.60 46.47 7.90
N ASN A 965 -28.78 45.87 7.97
CA ASN A 965 -29.69 45.92 9.10
C ASN A 965 -30.07 44.49 9.53
N VAL A 966 -31.34 44.09 9.37
CA VAL A 966 -31.84 42.73 9.65
C VAL A 966 -31.83 41.84 8.39
N ASP A 967 -31.53 42.43 7.25
CA ASP A 967 -31.46 41.78 5.95
C ASP A 967 -30.27 40.84 5.86
N MET A 968 -30.46 39.70 5.20
CA MET A 968 -29.43 38.68 4.98
C MET A 968 -29.53 38.15 3.55
N ASN A 969 -28.93 38.88 2.61
CA ASN A 969 -28.93 38.46 1.21
C ASN A 969 -27.71 37.60 0.90
N THR A 970 -27.96 36.40 0.39
CA THR A 970 -26.91 35.47 -0.04
C THR A 970 -26.35 35.86 -1.40
N GLU A 971 -25.20 35.28 -1.75
CA GLU A 971 -24.65 35.36 -3.11
C GLU A 971 -25.68 34.98 -4.19
N ARG A 972 -26.57 34.02 -3.90
CA ARG A 972 -27.65 33.62 -4.81
C ARG A 972 -28.67 34.73 -5.01
N ASP A 973 -29.02 35.47 -3.95
CA ASP A 973 -29.99 36.55 -4.03
C ASP A 973 -29.44 37.70 -4.88
N VAL A 974 -28.15 38.04 -4.70
CA VAL A 974 -27.45 39.00 -5.57
C VAL A 974 -27.46 38.51 -7.02
N GLN A 975 -27.18 37.23 -7.26
CA GLN A 975 -27.19 36.67 -8.60
C GLN A 975 -28.56 36.77 -9.26
N LEU A 976 -29.63 36.37 -8.57
CA LEU A 976 -31.00 36.45 -9.08
C LEU A 976 -31.41 37.88 -9.39
N ALA A 977 -31.00 38.84 -8.55
CA ALA A 977 -31.26 40.26 -8.77
C ALA A 977 -30.54 40.77 -10.04
N VAL A 978 -29.25 40.42 -10.22
CA VAL A 978 -28.46 40.81 -11.40
C VAL A 978 -29.00 40.17 -12.67
N ASP A 979 -29.21 38.85 -12.67
CA ASP A 979 -29.70 38.12 -13.84
C ASP A 979 -31.11 38.60 -14.23
N GLY A 980 -31.97 38.90 -13.24
CA GLY A 980 -33.31 39.45 -13.44
C GLY A 980 -33.31 40.86 -14.05
N ALA A 981 -32.48 41.76 -13.52
CA ALA A 981 -32.34 43.12 -14.06
C ALA A 981 -31.76 43.11 -15.49
N ALA A 982 -30.71 42.32 -15.72
CA ALA A 982 -30.10 42.17 -17.03
C ALA A 982 -31.08 41.59 -18.07
N ALA A 983 -31.86 40.57 -17.69
CA ALA A 983 -32.84 39.95 -18.59
C ALA A 983 -33.99 40.89 -18.97
N LYS A 984 -34.46 41.73 -18.04
CA LYS A 984 -35.59 42.65 -18.27
C LYS A 984 -35.20 43.89 -19.06
N VAL A 985 -34.03 44.47 -18.77
CA VAL A 985 -33.69 45.81 -19.24
C VAL A 985 -32.61 45.76 -20.32
N LEU A 986 -31.53 45.00 -20.13
CA LEU A 986 -30.38 45.01 -21.05
C LEU A 986 -30.60 44.14 -22.31
N ALA A 987 -31.49 43.15 -22.24
CA ALA A 987 -31.76 42.24 -23.36
C ALA A 987 -32.28 42.95 -24.61
N ALA A 988 -33.04 44.04 -24.46
CA ALA A 988 -33.57 44.84 -25.56
C ALA A 988 -32.47 45.64 -26.29
N GLU A 989 -31.46 46.08 -25.55
CA GLU A 989 -30.38 46.95 -26.04
C GLU A 989 -29.15 46.17 -26.54
N LYS A 990 -29.22 44.83 -26.56
CA LYS A 990 -28.09 43.93 -26.90
C LYS A 990 -26.85 44.15 -26.02
N LEU A 991 -27.05 44.69 -24.82
CA LEU A 991 -26.02 44.80 -23.78
C LEU A 991 -26.08 43.55 -22.90
N GLU A 992 -24.91 43.06 -22.47
CA GLU A 992 -24.80 41.95 -21.53
C GLU A 992 -23.90 42.34 -20.36
N VAL A 993 -24.27 41.90 -19.16
CA VAL A 993 -23.37 41.90 -18.01
C VAL A 993 -22.30 40.84 -18.25
N VAL A 994 -21.05 41.27 -18.38
CA VAL A 994 -19.87 40.40 -18.56
C VAL A 994 -19.53 39.71 -17.25
N ASP A 995 -19.53 40.47 -16.17
CA ASP A 995 -19.34 39.97 -14.81
C ASP A 995 -19.84 40.99 -13.78
N TYR A 996 -19.96 40.58 -12.52
CA TYR A 996 -20.40 41.46 -11.44
C TYR A 996 -19.85 41.08 -10.06
N THR A 997 -19.83 42.05 -9.15
CA THR A 997 -19.60 41.83 -7.73
C THR A 997 -20.42 42.82 -6.90
N SER A 998 -20.44 42.69 -5.57
CA SER A 998 -21.23 43.53 -4.68
C SER A 998 -20.52 43.82 -3.37
N HIS A 999 -20.97 44.84 -2.65
CA HIS A 999 -20.45 45.28 -1.37
C HIS A 999 -21.56 45.92 -0.53
N ALA A 1000 -21.53 45.73 0.78
CA ALA A 1000 -22.41 46.44 1.71
C ALA A 1000 -21.68 47.70 2.23
N ASP A 1001 -22.07 48.87 1.74
CA ASP A 1001 -21.48 50.14 2.14
C ASP A 1001 -22.20 50.72 3.38
N VAL A 1002 -21.50 50.67 4.51
CA VAL A 1002 -21.94 51.23 5.80
C VAL A 1002 -21.27 52.57 6.13
N SER A 1003 -20.57 53.18 5.17
CA SER A 1003 -19.98 54.50 5.33
C SER A 1003 -21.02 55.63 5.28
N SER A 1004 -22.18 55.35 4.67
CA SER A 1004 -23.36 56.20 4.64
C SER A 1004 -24.36 55.79 5.73
N ASN A 1005 -25.24 56.72 6.14
CA ASN A 1005 -26.31 56.46 7.10
C ASN A 1005 -27.67 56.93 6.54
N PRO A 1006 -28.63 56.02 6.26
CA PRO A 1006 -28.51 54.56 6.36
C PRO A 1006 -27.51 54.00 5.34
N GLY A 1007 -26.86 52.88 5.67
CA GLY A 1007 -25.98 52.17 4.72
C GLY A 1007 -26.78 51.63 3.54
N HIS A 1008 -26.10 51.30 2.43
CA HIS A 1008 -26.74 50.75 1.24
C HIS A 1008 -25.88 49.69 0.51
N TYR A 1009 -26.50 48.90 -0.36
CA TYR A 1009 -25.78 47.94 -1.19
C TYR A 1009 -25.18 48.62 -2.41
N VAL A 1010 -23.95 48.24 -2.75
CA VAL A 1010 -23.25 48.65 -3.97
C VAL A 1010 -23.05 47.42 -4.84
N VAL A 1011 -23.52 47.47 -6.09
CA VAL A 1011 -23.31 46.41 -7.08
C VAL A 1011 -22.48 46.96 -8.23
N PHE A 1012 -21.42 46.25 -8.59
CA PHE A 1012 -20.50 46.63 -9.66
C PHE A 1012 -20.72 45.76 -10.89
N TRP A 1013 -20.95 46.37 -12.06
CA TRP A 1013 -21.18 45.68 -13.33
C TRP A 1013 -20.09 46.01 -14.35
N GLU A 1014 -19.51 45.00 -14.99
CA GLU A 1014 -18.75 45.16 -16.23
C GLU A 1014 -19.67 44.77 -17.40
N LEU A 1015 -19.82 45.64 -18.42
CA LEU A 1015 -20.74 45.43 -19.55
C LEU A 1015 -19.99 45.05 -20.85
N SER A 1016 -20.71 44.41 -21.78
CA SER A 1016 -20.14 43.86 -23.03
C SER A 1016 -19.73 44.90 -24.06
N ALA A 1017 -20.30 46.11 -24.00
CA ALA A 1017 -19.97 47.23 -24.88
C ALA A 1017 -19.57 48.45 -24.04
N GLU A 1018 -18.82 49.36 -24.65
CA GLU A 1018 -18.47 50.68 -24.10
C GLU A 1018 -19.71 51.59 -24.16
N ALA A 1019 -20.74 51.26 -23.40
CA ALA A 1019 -21.97 52.06 -23.27
C ALA A 1019 -21.68 53.28 -22.39
N TYR A 1020 -20.82 54.19 -22.85
CA TYR A 1020 -20.38 55.32 -22.04
C TYR A 1020 -21.13 56.62 -22.30
N ASP A 1021 -21.85 56.80 -23.41
CA ASP A 1021 -22.37 58.14 -23.74
C ASP A 1021 -23.89 58.30 -23.95
N ASP A 1022 -24.71 57.26 -24.22
CA ASP A 1022 -26.15 57.45 -24.56
C ASP A 1022 -27.20 56.60 -23.79
N ASP A 1023 -26.82 55.77 -22.80
CA ASP A 1023 -27.72 54.77 -22.16
C ASP A 1023 -28.06 55.02 -20.68
N ASP A 1024 -27.93 56.25 -20.16
CA ASP A 1024 -28.12 56.54 -18.72
C ASP A 1024 -29.52 56.16 -18.21
N ASP A 1025 -30.58 56.41 -18.99
CA ASP A 1025 -31.95 56.01 -18.64
C ASP A 1025 -32.11 54.48 -18.57
N VAL A 1026 -31.40 53.75 -19.44
CA VAL A 1026 -31.40 52.27 -19.43
C VAL A 1026 -30.72 51.76 -18.17
N LEU A 1027 -29.55 52.31 -17.84
CA LEU A 1027 -28.77 51.91 -16.66
C LEU A 1027 -29.45 52.32 -15.35
N GLN A 1028 -30.16 53.44 -15.31
CA GLN A 1028 -31.00 53.82 -14.18
C GLN A 1028 -32.15 52.82 -13.97
N ARG A 1029 -32.85 52.40 -15.05
CA ARG A 1029 -33.85 51.32 -14.96
C ARG A 1029 -33.24 50.00 -14.52
N CYS A 1030 -32.02 49.68 -14.95
CA CYS A 1030 -31.30 48.51 -14.45
C CYS A 1030 -31.07 48.59 -12.94
N CYS A 1031 -30.63 49.75 -12.44
CA CYS A 1031 -30.45 49.99 -11.01
C CYS A 1031 -31.75 49.78 -10.24
N ASP A 1032 -32.88 50.26 -10.78
CA ASP A 1032 -34.20 50.08 -10.18
C ASP A 1032 -34.69 48.62 -10.19
N GLU A 1033 -34.54 47.92 -11.32
CA GLU A 1033 -34.89 46.51 -11.39
C GLU A 1033 -33.96 45.64 -10.54
N LEU A 1034 -32.71 46.07 -10.34
CA LEU A 1034 -31.75 45.40 -9.47
C LEU A 1034 -32.17 45.55 -7.99
N ASP A 1035 -32.55 46.74 -7.54
CA ASP A 1035 -33.09 46.98 -6.18
C ASP A 1035 -34.38 46.17 -5.95
N ARG A 1036 -35.29 46.12 -6.94
CA ARG A 1036 -36.49 45.27 -6.88
C ARG A 1036 -36.19 43.77 -6.91
N GLY A 1037 -35.03 43.38 -7.43
CA GLY A 1037 -34.61 42.00 -7.57
C GLY A 1037 -34.28 41.32 -6.23
N PHE A 1038 -33.95 42.10 -5.21
CA PHE A 1038 -33.76 41.61 -3.84
C PHE A 1038 -35.12 41.35 -3.18
N MET A 1039 -35.50 40.08 -3.12
CA MET A 1039 -36.82 39.63 -2.62
C MET A 1039 -36.81 39.22 -1.14
N GLU A 1040 -35.65 39.24 -0.47
CA GLU A 1040 -35.53 38.91 0.95
C GLU A 1040 -36.37 39.87 1.80
N ALA A 1041 -37.19 39.33 2.71
CA ALA A 1041 -38.22 40.08 3.41
C ALA A 1041 -37.63 41.19 4.30
N GLY A 1042 -36.50 40.93 4.97
CA GLY A 1042 -35.73 41.89 5.76
C GLY A 1042 -35.21 43.06 4.93
N TYR A 1043 -34.68 42.81 3.72
CA TYR A 1043 -34.23 43.82 2.78
C TYR A 1043 -35.39 44.70 2.29
N VAL A 1044 -36.47 44.08 1.77
CA VAL A 1044 -37.64 44.80 1.25
C VAL A 1044 -38.28 45.66 2.35
N SER A 1045 -38.43 45.11 3.55
CA SER A 1045 -38.96 45.84 4.71
C SER A 1045 -38.05 47.01 5.10
N SER A 1046 -36.73 46.79 5.16
CA SER A 1046 -35.76 47.82 5.54
C SER A 1046 -35.60 48.92 4.47
N ARG A 1047 -35.70 48.59 3.18
CA ARG A 1047 -35.72 49.58 2.09
C ARG A 1047 -36.97 50.47 2.18
N ARG A 1048 -38.16 49.88 2.39
CA ARG A 1048 -39.43 50.63 2.55
C ARG A 1048 -39.46 51.52 3.79
N THR A 1049 -38.88 51.06 4.88
CA THR A 1049 -38.81 51.81 6.15
C THR A 1049 -37.60 52.76 6.23
N ARG A 1050 -36.81 52.86 5.14
CA ARG A 1050 -35.58 53.67 5.07
C ARG A 1050 -34.51 53.30 6.10
N GLY A 1051 -34.52 52.04 6.57
CA GLY A 1051 -33.43 51.43 7.35
C GLY A 1051 -32.24 51.00 6.49
N ILE A 1052 -32.43 50.82 5.18
CA ILE A 1052 -31.37 50.65 4.16
C ILE A 1052 -31.56 51.73 3.09
N GLY A 1053 -30.47 52.41 2.74
CA GLY A 1053 -30.45 53.43 1.70
C GLY A 1053 -30.67 52.87 0.27
N PRO A 1054 -30.86 53.75 -0.73
CA PRO A 1054 -30.98 53.36 -2.13
C PRO A 1054 -29.84 52.48 -2.62
N LEU A 1055 -30.15 51.39 -3.33
CA LEU A 1055 -29.12 50.55 -3.94
C LEU A 1055 -28.28 51.38 -4.94
N GLU A 1056 -26.97 51.23 -4.89
CA GLU A 1056 -26.01 51.86 -5.80
C GLU A 1056 -25.56 50.86 -6.87
N LEU A 1057 -25.70 51.22 -8.15
CA LEU A 1057 -25.13 50.50 -9.28
C LEU A 1057 -23.90 51.27 -9.81
N ARG A 1058 -22.73 50.63 -9.80
CA ARG A 1058 -21.49 51.15 -10.38
C ARG A 1058 -21.13 50.41 -11.65
N VAL A 1059 -21.08 51.12 -12.77
CA VAL A 1059 -20.64 50.55 -14.05
C VAL A 1059 -19.13 50.67 -14.15
N LEU A 1060 -18.45 49.57 -14.48
CA LEU A 1060 -17.00 49.47 -14.55
C LEU A 1060 -16.50 49.62 -15.98
N ARG A 1061 -15.25 50.10 -16.11
CA ARG A 1061 -14.49 50.00 -17.36
C ARG A 1061 -14.29 48.54 -17.74
N ARG A 1062 -14.39 48.24 -19.04
CA ARG A 1062 -14.05 46.93 -19.60
C ARG A 1062 -12.63 46.50 -19.21
N GLY A 1063 -12.48 45.29 -18.70
CA GLY A 1063 -11.23 44.74 -18.19
C GLY A 1063 -10.99 44.98 -16.69
N ALA A 1064 -11.88 45.68 -15.98
CA ALA A 1064 -11.75 45.90 -14.54
C ALA A 1064 -11.65 44.58 -13.75
N PHE A 1065 -12.46 43.57 -14.08
CA PHE A 1065 -12.36 42.28 -13.40
C PHE A 1065 -11.12 41.49 -13.78
N GLN A 1066 -10.49 41.76 -14.93
CA GLN A 1066 -9.17 41.23 -15.25
C GLN A 1066 -8.09 41.83 -14.34
N GLU A 1067 -8.20 43.11 -13.98
CA GLU A 1067 -7.30 43.74 -13.00
C GLU A 1067 -7.47 43.13 -11.61
N VAL A 1068 -8.72 42.87 -11.19
CA VAL A 1068 -9.00 42.15 -9.94
C VAL A 1068 -8.36 40.76 -9.96
N MET A 1069 -8.51 40.01 -11.06
CA MET A 1069 -7.87 38.71 -11.22
C MET A 1069 -6.33 38.81 -11.14
N ARG A 1070 -5.71 39.75 -11.86
CA ARG A 1070 -4.25 40.00 -11.79
C ARG A 1070 -3.79 40.38 -10.39
N HIS A 1071 -4.59 41.15 -9.65
CA HIS A 1071 -4.30 41.49 -8.27
C HIS A 1071 -4.23 40.23 -7.40
N TYR A 1072 -5.21 39.33 -7.46
CA TYR A 1072 -5.16 38.06 -6.74
C TYR A 1072 -3.97 37.18 -7.16
N ILE A 1073 -3.65 37.13 -8.45
CA ILE A 1073 -2.48 36.41 -8.97
C ILE A 1073 -1.18 37.00 -8.42
N SER A 1074 -1.08 38.34 -8.31
CA SER A 1074 0.09 39.01 -7.72
C SER A 1074 0.25 38.72 -6.22
N LEU A 1075 -0.85 38.44 -5.52
CA LEU A 1075 -0.86 37.91 -4.15
C LEU A 1075 -0.60 36.38 -4.11
N GLY A 1076 -0.16 35.81 -5.23
CA GLY A 1076 0.24 34.43 -5.44
C GLY A 1076 -0.91 33.47 -5.71
N ALA A 1077 -2.16 33.95 -5.88
CA ALA A 1077 -3.32 33.06 -6.00
C ALA A 1077 -3.22 32.25 -7.31
N PRO A 1078 -3.44 30.92 -7.28
CA PRO A 1078 -3.31 30.10 -8.46
C PRO A 1078 -4.51 30.32 -9.39
N VAL A 1079 -4.23 30.56 -10.67
CA VAL A 1079 -5.26 31.01 -11.62
C VAL A 1079 -6.39 30.00 -11.78
N ASN A 1080 -6.06 28.71 -11.77
CA ASN A 1080 -7.07 27.65 -11.89
C ASN A 1080 -8.05 27.59 -10.72
N GLN A 1081 -7.78 28.28 -9.61
CA GLN A 1081 -8.68 28.38 -8.46
C GLN A 1081 -9.33 29.76 -8.32
N PHE A 1082 -9.03 30.70 -9.21
CA PHE A 1082 -9.61 32.04 -9.13
C PHE A 1082 -11.12 31.97 -9.33
N LYS A 1083 -11.83 32.65 -8.44
CA LYS A 1083 -13.27 32.89 -8.52
C LYS A 1083 -13.47 34.35 -8.14
N LEU A 1084 -14.18 35.09 -8.98
CA LEU A 1084 -14.54 36.45 -8.62
C LEU A 1084 -15.47 36.40 -7.41
N PRO A 1085 -15.13 37.07 -6.28
CA PRO A 1085 -16.04 37.12 -5.13
C PRO A 1085 -17.30 37.87 -5.53
N ARG A 1086 -18.49 37.31 -5.26
CA ARG A 1086 -19.76 38.00 -5.52
C ARG A 1086 -20.10 39.03 -4.46
N CYS A 1087 -19.57 38.85 -3.25
CA CYS A 1087 -19.66 39.79 -2.14
C CYS A 1087 -18.24 40.12 -1.67
N VAL A 1088 -17.79 41.36 -1.84
CA VAL A 1088 -16.48 41.84 -1.37
C VAL A 1088 -16.61 42.29 0.07
N ALA A 1089 -15.90 41.60 0.96
CA ALA A 1089 -15.83 41.97 2.37
C ALA A 1089 -15.17 43.35 2.56
N ARG A 1090 -15.64 44.09 3.57
CA ARG A 1090 -15.16 45.45 3.89
C ARG A 1090 -13.65 45.54 4.14
N ASN A 1091 -13.05 44.47 4.65
CA ASN A 1091 -11.61 44.41 4.93
C ASN A 1091 -10.75 44.20 3.67
N ASN A 1092 -11.36 43.97 2.49
CA ASN A 1092 -10.64 43.79 1.24
C ASN A 1092 -10.48 45.12 0.48
N SER A 1093 -9.71 46.04 1.06
CA SER A 1093 -9.52 47.39 0.52
C SER A 1093 -8.85 47.40 -0.86
N GLY A 1094 -7.99 46.42 -1.17
CA GLY A 1094 -7.30 46.33 -2.46
C GLY A 1094 -8.28 46.12 -3.62
N VAL A 1095 -9.21 45.17 -3.49
CA VAL A 1095 -10.24 44.92 -4.51
C VAL A 1095 -11.20 46.12 -4.62
N LEU A 1096 -11.65 46.68 -3.49
CA LEU A 1096 -12.56 47.84 -3.50
C LEU A 1096 -11.92 49.08 -4.16
N GLN A 1097 -10.60 49.28 -4.00
CA GLN A 1097 -9.86 50.35 -4.69
C GLN A 1097 -9.80 50.14 -6.21
N ILE A 1098 -9.55 48.90 -6.67
CA ILE A 1098 -9.55 48.58 -8.10
C ILE A 1098 -10.93 48.82 -8.71
N LEU A 1099 -11.99 48.35 -8.04
CA LEU A 1099 -13.37 48.53 -8.51
C LEU A 1099 -13.77 50.01 -8.54
N SER A 1100 -13.47 50.76 -7.48
CA SER A 1100 -13.79 52.19 -7.42
C SER A 1100 -12.99 53.00 -8.44
N GLY A 1101 -11.69 52.69 -8.62
CA GLY A 1101 -10.83 53.37 -9.61
C GLY A 1101 -11.19 53.08 -11.06
N ASN A 1102 -11.87 51.96 -11.32
CA ASN A 1102 -12.39 51.60 -12.65
C ASN A 1102 -13.89 51.93 -12.83
N THR A 1103 -14.54 52.56 -11.84
CA THR A 1103 -15.94 52.97 -11.97
C THR A 1103 -16.05 54.14 -12.94
N VAL A 1104 -16.90 54.00 -13.96
CA VAL A 1104 -17.14 55.03 -14.99
C VAL A 1104 -18.44 55.79 -14.77
N LYS A 1105 -19.47 55.14 -14.21
CA LYS A 1105 -20.80 55.71 -13.96
C LYS A 1105 -21.37 55.13 -12.67
N VAL A 1106 -22.22 55.92 -12.02
CA VAL A 1106 -22.86 55.59 -10.74
C VAL A 1106 -24.33 55.95 -10.82
N PHE A 1107 -25.20 55.03 -10.39
CA PHE A 1107 -26.65 55.20 -10.34
C PHE A 1107 -27.16 54.79 -8.97
N PHE A 1108 -28.19 55.48 -8.47
CA PHE A 1108 -28.87 55.12 -7.21
C PHE A 1108 -30.33 54.81 -7.51
N SER A 1109 -30.87 53.75 -6.92
CA SER A 1109 -32.21 53.31 -7.24
C SER A 1109 -33.30 54.22 -6.66
N ALA A 1110 -34.30 54.53 -7.48
CA ALA A 1110 -35.55 55.18 -7.10
C ALA A 1110 -36.71 54.18 -6.90
N ALA A 1111 -36.43 52.87 -6.78
CA ALA A 1111 -37.46 51.84 -6.82
C ALA A 1111 -38.46 51.85 -5.64
N TYR A 1112 -38.05 52.42 -4.51
CA TYR A 1112 -38.80 52.48 -3.25
C TYR A 1112 -39.03 53.92 -2.76
N ASP A 1113 -38.73 54.91 -3.60
CA ASP A 1113 -38.85 56.34 -3.28
C ASP A 1113 -40.27 56.90 -3.48
#